data_AF-A0A5E3XCQ2-F1
#
_entry.id   AF-A0A5E3XCQ2-F1
#
_cell.length_a   1.000
_cell.length_b   1.000
_cell.length_c   1.000
_cell.angle_alpha   90.00
_cell.angle_beta   90.00
_cell.angle_gamma   90.00
#
_symmetry.space_group_name_H-M   'P 1'
#
loop_
_entity.id
_entity.type
_entity.pdbx_description
1 polymer ?
#
loop_
_entity_poly.entity_id
_entity_poly.type
_entity_poly.pdbx_seq_one_letter_code
_entity_poly.pdbx_strand_id
1 'polypeptide(L)'
;MTTDSEGSSPLPSPSPSPLPSSVRTGKRKLNAPQRYRDDDGPVKRSKNDTDNPYSDALSTTDANLISLVDAYSRTKPWLRAVSYAFPKWPWVTSIILDNASLAVSLHARDSVPKTVMDLALALDDWERTKIYAVRKGTDSAMCYFRRLGIEKLGSVTPGAHDFGQLHDLLSSRSLMVTHKILVVYRTLDILAWLSGAPEVARARGTPRSPDIGKLVPTTFTKFDAINDWISALNGTAEACRPRTTASRPRNLPAIDWDHLDIIIPSHDEVSAAKKRLGDSDDFHTGSHTAICNIKSAAFGLCFLLEECHEERDNLSYVNFIDLKTYCGGDINLCRRVWETLSLALFVSPVLLLCGKDIPNRQAEIPIKRLWEFWRLLGNTGRPAELIKTERQVWRIILDVARGFSAPDCIASFAEYWLKGPRNQRSYIELSSWFVNGERMTATTNSSTQNSFSQRPVRQDASTDIKVDKYERSVKQIKTGSASGATQTMHMGLPNALINGQSLSTPGPSTSAAGPSITPAASKNIASSSINSVSSSSAAAGRINSMKQDLASLRQDVQKKDELIIELKHANASLTRAREIEGHGKILKQCIELLEGHPERRGVHDLSGAMSALQDVIARLSNAATSKEKELENLREENRHINEALGL
;
A
#
# COMPACT_ATOMS: atom_id res chain seq x y z
N MET A 1 17.19 -52.79 69.23
CA MET A 1 18.57 -52.38 68.95
C MET A 1 18.50 -51.11 68.12
N THR A 2 18.92 -49.98 68.73
CA THR A 2 19.70 -48.85 68.18
C THR A 2 19.48 -48.45 66.71
N THR A 3 19.37 -47.20 66.26
CA THR A 3 19.33 -45.82 66.79
C THR A 3 19.22 -44.95 65.53
N ASP A 4 18.47 -43.85 65.62
CA ASP A 4 18.83 -42.50 65.14
C ASP A 4 19.11 -42.14 63.66
N SER A 5 18.31 -41.15 63.22
CA SER A 5 18.72 -39.82 62.71
C SER A 5 19.16 -39.62 61.26
N GLU A 6 18.42 -38.71 60.60
CA GLU A 6 18.82 -37.52 59.79
C GLU A 6 17.69 -37.26 58.76
N GLY A 7 17.18 -36.06 58.47
CA GLY A 7 17.54 -34.69 58.81
C GLY A 7 16.87 -33.81 57.73
N SER A 8 15.75 -33.16 58.05
CA SER A 8 15.01 -32.29 57.12
C SER A 8 15.15 -30.83 57.53
N SER A 9 15.87 -30.04 56.74
CA SER A 9 16.00 -28.59 56.88
C SER A 9 14.82 -27.85 56.22
N PRO A 10 14.15 -26.91 56.91
CA PRO A 10 13.21 -25.98 56.27
C PRO A 10 13.91 -24.68 55.83
N LEU A 11 13.46 -24.17 54.69
CA LEU A 11 13.83 -22.89 54.08
C LEU A 11 13.47 -21.68 54.97
N PRO A 12 14.26 -20.59 54.95
CA PRO A 12 13.98 -19.39 55.73
C PRO A 12 12.97 -18.46 55.03
N SER A 13 12.01 -17.97 55.81
CA SER A 13 11.09 -16.89 55.51
C SER A 13 11.80 -15.52 55.53
N PRO A 14 11.50 -14.60 54.61
CA PRO A 14 12.11 -13.27 54.61
C PRO A 14 11.44 -12.32 55.61
N SER A 15 12.25 -11.73 56.47
CA SER A 15 11.89 -10.67 57.42
C SER A 15 11.67 -9.31 56.71
N PRO A 16 10.72 -8.48 57.18
CA PRO A 16 10.47 -7.16 56.62
C PRO A 16 11.51 -6.15 57.10
N SER A 17 12.10 -5.40 56.18
CA SER A 17 13.04 -4.32 56.50
C SER A 17 12.29 -3.00 56.77
N PRO A 18 12.83 -2.11 57.64
CA PRO A 18 12.12 -0.95 58.14
C PRO A 18 12.25 0.28 57.22
N LEU A 19 11.18 1.09 57.19
CA LEU A 19 11.14 2.42 56.59
C LEU A 19 12.05 3.40 57.34
N PRO A 20 12.73 4.32 56.65
CA PRO A 20 13.15 5.58 57.22
C PRO A 20 12.21 6.71 56.80
N SER A 21 11.57 7.30 57.80
CA SER A 21 10.94 8.62 57.75
C SER A 21 12.02 9.71 57.87
N SER A 22 12.11 10.63 56.91
CA SER A 22 12.65 11.97 57.18
C SER A 22 12.06 13.00 56.23
N VAL A 23 11.60 14.07 56.87
CA VAL A 23 10.81 15.18 56.38
C VAL A 23 11.73 16.24 55.77
N ARG A 24 11.49 16.61 54.52
CA ARG A 24 11.86 17.93 53.98
C ARG A 24 10.74 18.45 53.09
N THR A 25 10.01 19.42 53.62
CA THR A 25 8.91 20.16 52.99
C THR A 25 9.46 21.15 51.96
N GLY A 26 9.74 20.66 50.75
CA GLY A 26 9.82 21.49 49.55
C GLY A 26 8.47 21.46 48.84
N LYS A 27 7.79 22.61 48.73
CA LYS A 27 6.53 22.76 47.96
C LYS A 27 6.77 22.45 46.47
N ARG A 28 6.75 21.17 46.10
CA ARG A 28 6.53 20.73 44.72
C ARG A 28 5.03 20.74 44.46
N LYS A 29 4.59 21.58 43.53
CA LYS A 29 3.26 21.44 42.90
C LYS A 29 3.19 20.03 42.31
N LEU A 30 2.47 19.15 42.97
CA LEU A 30 1.97 17.91 42.41
C LEU A 30 1.05 18.30 41.25
N ASN A 31 1.59 18.31 40.03
CA ASN A 31 0.77 18.16 38.85
C ASN A 31 0.16 16.77 38.94
N ALA A 32 -1.10 16.70 39.34
CA ALA A 32 -1.88 15.48 39.21
C ALA A 32 -1.75 14.97 37.76
N PRO A 33 -1.62 13.64 37.54
CA PRO A 33 -1.70 13.09 36.21
C PRO A 33 -3.03 13.53 35.62
N GLN A 34 -2.94 14.45 34.66
CA GLN A 34 -4.05 14.97 33.92
C GLN A 34 -4.62 13.77 33.17
N ARG A 35 -5.68 13.17 33.73
CA ARG A 35 -6.51 12.20 33.02
C ARG A 35 -6.87 12.88 31.71
N TYR A 36 -6.28 12.41 30.62
CA TYR A 36 -6.76 12.70 29.27
C TYR A 36 -8.20 12.20 29.27
N ARG A 37 -9.15 13.11 29.48
CA ARG A 37 -10.52 12.88 29.07
C ARG A 37 -10.43 12.69 27.56
N ASP A 38 -10.89 11.54 27.09
CA ASP A 38 -11.29 11.34 25.71
C ASP A 38 -12.29 12.45 25.36
N ASP A 39 -11.76 13.53 24.81
CA ASP A 39 -12.52 14.65 24.28
C ASP A 39 -12.96 14.26 22.86
N ASP A 40 -13.77 13.20 22.77
CA ASP A 40 -14.73 13.01 21.68
C ASP A 40 -15.96 13.93 21.91
N GLY A 41 -15.71 15.14 22.41
CA GLY A 41 -16.67 16.22 22.31
C GLY A 41 -16.92 16.52 20.83
N PRO A 42 -18.13 16.98 20.45
CA PRO A 42 -18.40 17.37 19.08
C PRO A 42 -17.35 18.38 18.65
N VAL A 43 -16.49 17.96 17.69
CA VAL A 43 -15.47 18.81 17.08
C VAL A 43 -16.16 20.13 16.74
N LYS A 44 -15.71 21.23 17.37
CA LYS A 44 -16.23 22.56 17.08
C LYS A 44 -16.11 22.77 15.57
N ARG A 45 -17.24 22.65 14.86
CA ARG A 45 -17.30 22.92 13.40
C ARG A 45 -16.66 24.27 13.20
N SER A 46 -15.64 24.31 12.36
CA SER A 46 -15.04 25.58 11.99
C SER A 46 -16.16 26.40 11.32
N LYS A 47 -16.26 27.71 11.62
CA LYS A 47 -17.25 28.59 10.98
C LYS A 47 -17.14 28.61 9.44
N ASN A 48 -16.10 28.01 8.87
CA ASN A 48 -15.87 27.92 7.43
C ASN A 48 -16.29 26.57 6.80
N ASP A 49 -16.80 25.60 7.57
CA ASP A 49 -17.21 24.29 7.01
C ASP A 49 -18.47 24.35 6.14
N THR A 50 -19.27 25.41 6.26
CA THR A 50 -20.52 25.56 5.50
C THR A 50 -20.29 25.69 4.00
N ASP A 51 -19.10 26.09 3.57
CA ASP A 51 -18.79 26.40 2.18
C ASP A 51 -17.86 25.35 1.54
N ASN A 52 -17.50 24.28 2.27
CA ASN A 52 -16.69 23.20 1.71
C ASN A 52 -17.54 22.29 0.81
N PRO A 53 -17.33 22.28 -0.53
CA PRO A 53 -18.12 21.46 -1.44
C PRO A 53 -17.92 19.95 -1.23
N TYR A 54 -16.87 19.54 -0.51
CA TYR A 54 -16.58 18.15 -0.15
C TYR A 54 -17.12 17.74 1.23
N SER A 55 -17.80 18.64 1.94
CA SER A 55 -18.53 18.31 3.15
C SER A 55 -19.70 17.38 2.82
N ASP A 56 -20.03 16.47 3.74
CA ASP A 56 -21.15 15.56 3.55
C ASP A 56 -22.44 16.36 3.30
N ALA A 57 -22.68 17.45 4.06
CA ALA A 57 -23.89 18.28 3.95
C ALA A 57 -24.06 18.96 2.57
N LEU A 58 -22.97 19.50 1.97
CA LEU A 58 -23.05 20.10 0.64
C LEU A 58 -23.06 19.06 -0.47
N SER A 59 -22.42 17.91 -0.26
CA SER A 59 -22.47 16.81 -1.23
C SER A 59 -23.88 16.21 -1.33
N THR A 60 -24.61 16.12 -0.21
CA THR A 60 -25.94 15.50 -0.18
C THR A 60 -27.09 16.40 -0.62
N THR A 61 -26.85 17.70 -0.74
CA THR A 61 -27.85 18.69 -1.18
C THR A 61 -27.67 19.14 -2.63
N ASP A 62 -26.59 18.70 -3.29
CA ASP A 62 -26.31 19.02 -4.68
C ASP A 62 -27.19 18.22 -5.65
N ALA A 63 -28.17 18.88 -6.24
CA ALA A 63 -29.13 18.27 -7.17
C ALA A 63 -28.48 17.60 -8.38
N ASN A 64 -27.37 18.14 -8.90
CA ASN A 64 -26.67 17.55 -10.04
C ASN A 64 -25.98 16.25 -9.64
N LEU A 65 -25.36 16.24 -8.46
CA LEU A 65 -24.69 15.06 -7.93
C LEU A 65 -25.69 13.97 -7.55
N ILE A 66 -26.85 14.33 -6.97
CA ILE A 66 -27.97 13.41 -6.71
C ILE A 66 -28.42 12.75 -8.01
N SER A 67 -28.71 13.55 -9.04
CA SER A 67 -29.15 13.04 -10.35
C SER A 67 -28.10 12.12 -11.00
N LEU A 68 -26.82 12.46 -10.86
CA LEU A 68 -25.72 11.65 -11.36
C LEU A 68 -25.63 10.29 -10.65
N VAL A 69 -25.68 10.28 -9.32
CA VAL A 69 -25.66 9.05 -8.52
C VAL A 69 -26.87 8.17 -8.86
N ASP A 70 -28.06 8.77 -8.97
CA ASP A 70 -29.28 8.07 -9.36
C ASP A 70 -29.16 7.45 -10.77
N ALA A 71 -28.65 8.20 -11.74
CA ALA A 71 -28.38 7.68 -13.08
C ALA A 71 -27.37 6.52 -13.06
N TYR A 72 -26.29 6.63 -12.28
CA TYR A 72 -25.24 5.61 -12.22
C TYR A 72 -25.63 4.40 -11.37
N SER A 73 -26.56 4.54 -10.44
CA SER A 73 -27.16 3.40 -9.73
C SER A 73 -27.92 2.45 -10.68
N ARG A 74 -28.45 2.99 -11.79
CA ARG A 74 -29.13 2.24 -12.85
C ARG A 74 -28.16 1.64 -13.86
N THR A 75 -27.21 2.44 -14.35
CA THR A 75 -26.27 2.01 -15.41
C THR A 75 -25.07 1.21 -14.89
N LYS A 76 -24.73 1.39 -13.61
CA LYS A 76 -23.66 0.71 -12.88
C LYS A 76 -22.33 0.68 -13.65
N PRO A 77 -21.80 1.85 -14.06
CA PRO A 77 -20.52 1.90 -14.75
C PRO A 77 -19.38 1.58 -13.78
N TRP A 78 -18.22 1.25 -14.33
CA TRP A 78 -16.97 1.26 -13.57
C TRP A 78 -16.63 2.71 -13.24
N LEU A 79 -16.74 3.10 -11.97
CA LEU A 79 -16.57 4.48 -11.53
C LEU A 79 -15.20 5.05 -11.92
N ARG A 80 -14.14 4.23 -11.84
CA ARG A 80 -12.81 4.65 -12.28
C ARG A 80 -12.75 5.04 -13.76
N ALA A 81 -13.53 4.37 -14.62
CA ALA A 81 -13.51 4.55 -16.07
C ALA A 81 -14.22 5.84 -16.51
N VAL A 82 -15.19 6.29 -15.71
CA VAL A 82 -15.94 7.53 -15.92
C VAL A 82 -15.37 8.72 -15.13
N SER A 83 -14.36 8.48 -14.29
CA SER A 83 -13.68 9.53 -13.54
C SER A 83 -12.79 10.38 -14.44
N TYR A 84 -12.89 11.71 -14.32
CA TYR A 84 -11.91 12.61 -14.93
C TYR A 84 -10.58 12.68 -14.16
N ALA A 85 -10.58 12.24 -12.90
CA ALA A 85 -9.44 12.40 -12.00
C ALA A 85 -8.45 11.23 -12.09
N PHE A 86 -8.93 10.00 -12.30
CA PHE A 86 -8.09 8.82 -12.44
C PHE A 86 -6.99 8.97 -13.50
N PRO A 87 -7.26 9.44 -14.74
CA PRO A 87 -6.23 9.65 -15.75
C PRO A 87 -5.18 10.71 -15.39
N LYS A 88 -5.44 11.55 -14.39
CA LYS A 88 -4.53 12.61 -13.94
C LYS A 88 -3.62 12.17 -12.80
N TRP A 89 -3.89 11.02 -12.18
CA TRP A 89 -3.11 10.52 -11.05
C TRP A 89 -2.00 9.55 -11.49
N PRO A 90 -0.82 9.55 -10.82
CA PRO A 90 0.33 8.77 -11.23
C PRO A 90 0.25 7.28 -10.81
N TRP A 91 -0.65 6.54 -11.46
CA TRP A 91 -0.79 5.08 -11.34
C TRP A 91 0.44 4.34 -11.90
N VAL A 92 0.85 3.24 -11.30
CA VAL A 92 1.96 2.44 -11.82
C VAL A 92 1.51 1.60 -13.00
N THR A 93 0.30 1.01 -12.92
CA THR A 93 -0.21 0.06 -13.91
C THR A 93 -1.29 0.65 -14.81
N SER A 94 -1.38 0.15 -16.04
CA SER A 94 -2.47 0.53 -16.94
C SER A 94 -3.83 -0.07 -16.54
N ILE A 95 -3.86 -1.05 -15.64
CA ILE A 95 -5.08 -1.77 -15.23
C ILE A 95 -6.06 -0.82 -14.56
N ILE A 96 -5.56 0.10 -13.73
CA ILE A 96 -6.38 1.10 -13.03
C ILE A 96 -7.05 2.07 -14.02
N LEU A 97 -6.44 2.27 -15.20
CA LEU A 97 -6.93 3.15 -16.25
C LEU A 97 -7.76 2.41 -17.31
N ASP A 98 -8.03 1.12 -17.12
CA ASP A 98 -8.82 0.34 -18.05
C ASP A 98 -10.32 0.60 -17.86
N ASN A 99 -11.04 0.60 -18.96
CA ASN A 99 -12.50 0.74 -18.99
C ASN A 99 -13.22 -0.60 -18.74
N ALA A 100 -12.49 -1.70 -18.76
CA ALA A 100 -12.99 -3.04 -18.42
C ALA A 100 -12.80 -3.37 -16.94
N SER A 101 -13.49 -4.42 -16.46
CA SER A 101 -13.35 -4.99 -15.10
C SER A 101 -11.87 -5.19 -14.71
N LEU A 102 -11.49 -4.75 -13.50
CA LEU A 102 -10.14 -4.95 -12.96
C LEU A 102 -9.79 -6.43 -12.92
N ALA A 103 -10.75 -7.26 -12.47
CA ALA A 103 -10.58 -8.70 -12.40
C ALA A 103 -10.37 -9.32 -13.79
N VAL A 104 -11.13 -8.90 -14.80
CA VAL A 104 -10.97 -9.38 -16.19
C VAL A 104 -9.59 -8.99 -16.75
N SER A 105 -9.18 -7.73 -16.56
CA SER A 105 -7.87 -7.24 -17.02
C SER A 105 -6.69 -7.92 -16.31
N LEU A 106 -6.89 -8.40 -15.08
CA LEU A 106 -5.94 -9.24 -14.35
C LEU A 106 -6.00 -10.71 -14.79
N HIS A 107 -7.18 -11.26 -15.11
CA HIS A 107 -7.35 -12.66 -15.46
C HIS A 107 -6.73 -13.01 -16.83
N ALA A 108 -6.60 -12.02 -17.71
CA ALA A 108 -5.88 -12.16 -18.98
C ALA A 108 -4.37 -12.43 -18.83
N ARG A 109 -3.89 -12.66 -17.60
CA ARG A 109 -2.47 -12.81 -17.26
C ARG A 109 -2.25 -14.15 -16.59
N ASP A 110 -1.09 -14.74 -16.87
CA ASP A 110 -0.68 -15.97 -16.24
C ASP A 110 -0.43 -15.73 -14.74
N SER A 111 -1.05 -16.54 -13.88
CA SER A 111 -0.73 -16.67 -12.45
C SER A 111 -0.88 -15.41 -11.57
N VAL A 112 -1.99 -14.67 -11.67
CA VAL A 112 -2.29 -13.59 -10.70
C VAL A 112 -2.57 -14.18 -9.30
N PRO A 113 -1.89 -13.71 -8.23
CA PRO A 113 -2.15 -14.18 -6.88
C PRO A 113 -3.59 -13.95 -6.45
N LYS A 114 -4.18 -14.94 -5.74
CA LYS A 114 -5.57 -14.88 -5.30
C LYS A 114 -5.90 -13.62 -4.51
N THR A 115 -5.01 -13.17 -3.62
CA THR A 115 -5.20 -11.94 -2.83
C THR A 115 -5.40 -10.70 -3.72
N VAL A 116 -4.68 -10.60 -4.84
CA VAL A 116 -4.79 -9.49 -5.81
C VAL A 116 -6.09 -9.60 -6.59
N MET A 117 -6.45 -10.81 -7.03
CA MET A 117 -7.70 -11.07 -7.75
C MET A 117 -8.93 -10.79 -6.87
N ASP A 118 -8.93 -11.24 -5.62
CA ASP A 118 -10.00 -11.03 -4.66
C ASP A 118 -10.20 -9.53 -4.39
N LEU A 119 -9.11 -8.76 -4.27
CA LEU A 119 -9.18 -7.30 -4.10
C LEU A 119 -9.74 -6.60 -5.34
N ALA A 120 -9.35 -7.04 -6.54
CA ALA A 120 -9.88 -6.52 -7.80
C ALA A 120 -11.37 -6.80 -7.96
N LEU A 121 -11.81 -8.02 -7.62
CA LEU A 121 -13.23 -8.41 -7.61
C LEU A 121 -14.03 -7.58 -6.59
N ALA A 122 -13.48 -7.35 -5.40
CA ALA A 122 -14.12 -6.54 -4.37
C ALA A 122 -14.28 -5.08 -4.82
N LEU A 123 -13.26 -4.49 -5.47
CA LEU A 123 -13.34 -3.14 -6.04
C LEU A 123 -14.34 -3.07 -7.19
N ASP A 124 -14.33 -4.05 -8.10
CA ASP A 124 -15.27 -4.12 -9.21
C ASP A 124 -16.74 -4.19 -8.71
N ASP A 125 -17.02 -5.06 -7.74
CA ASP A 125 -18.36 -5.17 -7.16
C ASP A 125 -18.74 -3.95 -6.31
N TRP A 126 -17.77 -3.31 -5.66
CA TRP A 126 -17.99 -2.06 -4.95
C TRP A 126 -18.43 -0.93 -5.88
N GLU A 127 -17.71 -0.71 -6.99
CA GLU A 127 -18.01 0.34 -7.96
C GLU A 127 -19.40 0.19 -8.59
N ARG A 128 -19.81 -1.06 -8.84
CA ARG A 128 -21.04 -1.36 -9.60
C ARG A 128 -22.26 -1.61 -8.72
N THR A 129 -22.06 -2.13 -7.53
CA THR A 129 -23.17 -2.61 -6.69
C THR A 129 -23.15 -1.96 -5.33
N LYS A 130 -22.07 -2.14 -4.55
CA LYS A 130 -22.10 -1.93 -3.10
C LYS A 130 -22.05 -0.46 -2.69
N ILE A 131 -21.47 0.40 -3.52
CA ILE A 131 -21.49 1.85 -3.29
C ILE A 131 -22.92 2.43 -3.28
N TYR A 132 -23.86 1.81 -4.01
CA TYR A 132 -25.26 2.22 -4.09
C TYR A 132 -26.17 1.53 -3.06
N ALA A 133 -25.71 0.46 -2.42
CA ALA A 133 -26.52 -0.42 -1.57
C ALA A 133 -26.56 -0.02 -0.08
N VAL A 134 -25.81 1.02 0.32
CA VAL A 134 -25.71 1.42 1.72
C VAL A 134 -27.09 1.86 2.24
N ARG A 135 -27.52 1.49 3.46
CA ARG A 135 -28.85 1.87 4.01
C ARG A 135 -29.07 3.39 4.21
N LYS A 136 -28.01 4.21 4.09
CA LYS A 136 -28.02 5.69 4.01
C LYS A 136 -27.81 6.18 2.55
N GLY A 137 -28.39 5.46 1.59
CA GLY A 137 -27.75 4.99 0.34
C GLY A 137 -27.39 5.92 -0.78
N THR A 138 -27.83 7.17 -0.78
CA THR A 138 -27.35 8.16 -1.76
C THR A 138 -26.21 8.98 -1.18
N ASP A 139 -26.20 9.20 0.13
CA ASP A 139 -25.40 10.25 0.75
C ASP A 139 -23.92 9.93 0.75
N SER A 140 -23.59 8.68 1.09
CA SER A 140 -22.21 8.22 1.04
C SER A 140 -21.70 8.10 -0.40
N ALA A 141 -22.56 7.69 -1.34
CA ALA A 141 -22.19 7.56 -2.75
C ALA A 141 -21.84 8.93 -3.35
N MET A 142 -22.62 9.97 -3.04
CA MET A 142 -22.34 11.35 -3.45
C MET A 142 -20.95 11.82 -3.00
N CYS A 143 -20.59 11.55 -1.74
CA CYS A 143 -19.27 11.89 -1.22
C CYS A 143 -18.14 11.19 -1.99
N TYR A 144 -18.31 9.91 -2.33
CA TYR A 144 -17.33 9.18 -3.14
C TYR A 144 -17.28 9.68 -4.59
N PHE A 145 -18.43 9.92 -5.22
CA PHE A 145 -18.48 10.42 -6.60
C PHE A 145 -17.71 11.74 -6.74
N ARG A 146 -17.92 12.64 -5.79
CA ARG A 146 -17.22 13.92 -5.73
C ARG A 146 -15.71 13.75 -5.52
N ARG A 147 -15.30 12.91 -4.57
CA ARG A 147 -13.87 12.65 -4.26
C ARG A 147 -13.13 11.87 -5.34
N LEU A 148 -13.83 11.01 -6.07
CA LEU A 148 -13.28 10.26 -7.19
C LEU A 148 -13.36 11.03 -8.51
N GLY A 149 -13.97 12.22 -8.54
CA GLY A 149 -14.07 13.03 -9.76
C GLY A 149 -14.95 12.39 -10.82
N ILE A 150 -16.11 11.85 -10.41
CA ILE A 150 -17.12 11.26 -11.30
C ILE A 150 -17.99 12.34 -11.95
N GLU A 151 -18.14 13.48 -11.29
CA GLU A 151 -18.82 14.65 -11.84
C GLU A 151 -18.08 15.23 -13.04
N LYS A 152 -18.71 16.15 -13.79
CA LYS A 152 -18.03 16.85 -14.89
C LYS A 152 -16.85 17.66 -14.36
N LEU A 153 -15.70 17.59 -15.04
CA LEU A 153 -14.54 18.42 -14.70
C LEU A 153 -14.94 19.90 -14.63
N GLY A 154 -14.61 20.54 -13.51
CA GLY A 154 -14.94 21.94 -13.23
C GLY A 154 -16.27 22.17 -12.52
N SER A 155 -17.06 21.12 -12.22
CA SER A 155 -18.29 21.25 -11.42
C SER A 155 -18.01 21.72 -9.98
N VAL A 156 -16.85 21.33 -9.44
CA VAL A 156 -16.41 21.67 -8.09
C VAL A 156 -14.98 22.20 -8.16
N THR A 157 -14.69 23.22 -7.36
CA THR A 157 -13.35 23.77 -7.18
C THR A 157 -13.00 23.75 -5.69
N PRO A 158 -11.83 23.20 -5.31
CA PRO A 158 -10.83 22.50 -6.12
C PRO A 158 -11.40 21.23 -6.76
N GLY A 159 -10.81 20.76 -7.85
CA GLY A 159 -11.24 19.51 -8.47
C GLY A 159 -10.76 18.29 -7.68
N ALA A 160 -11.35 17.12 -7.94
CA ALA A 160 -10.99 15.85 -7.27
C ALA A 160 -9.50 15.50 -7.44
N HIS A 161 -8.91 15.86 -8.58
CA HIS A 161 -7.50 15.66 -8.86
C HIS A 161 -6.52 16.54 -8.05
N ASP A 162 -7.00 17.60 -7.39
CA ASP A 162 -6.19 18.60 -6.69
C ASP A 162 -6.14 18.35 -5.18
N PHE A 163 -5.73 17.14 -4.77
CA PHE A 163 -5.77 16.68 -3.37
C PHE A 163 -5.18 17.65 -2.35
N GLY A 164 -4.05 18.31 -2.66
CA GLY A 164 -3.43 19.27 -1.75
C GLY A 164 -4.35 20.45 -1.38
N GLN A 165 -5.20 20.89 -2.31
CA GLN A 165 -6.16 21.97 -2.08
C GLN A 165 -7.44 21.49 -1.40
N LEU A 166 -7.86 20.24 -1.65
CA LEU A 166 -9.04 19.63 -1.02
C LEU A 166 -8.89 19.53 0.49
N HIS A 167 -7.69 19.26 0.98
CA HIS A 167 -7.45 19.08 2.40
C HIS A 167 -7.74 20.35 3.21
N ASP A 168 -7.32 21.52 2.74
CA ASP A 168 -7.50 22.76 3.51
C ASP A 168 -8.99 23.12 3.65
N LEU A 169 -9.87 22.51 2.84
CA LEU A 169 -11.31 22.59 2.95
C LEU A 169 -11.89 21.54 3.92
N LEU A 170 -11.29 20.36 4.01
CA LEU A 170 -11.73 19.25 4.87
C LEU A 170 -11.19 19.44 6.29
N SER A 171 -11.97 20.08 7.16
CA SER A 171 -11.65 20.19 8.58
C SER A 171 -11.54 18.81 9.25
N SER A 172 -10.34 18.50 9.72
CA SER A 172 -9.98 17.46 10.71
C SER A 172 -10.30 15.98 10.47
N ARG A 173 -11.05 15.55 9.45
CA ARG A 173 -11.17 14.11 9.17
C ARG A 173 -9.86 13.58 8.58
N SER A 174 -9.26 12.59 9.25
CA SER A 174 -8.07 11.87 8.74
C SER A 174 -8.28 11.52 7.26
N LEU A 175 -7.34 11.89 6.39
CA LEU A 175 -7.42 11.59 4.95
C LEU A 175 -7.65 10.10 4.69
N MET A 176 -7.19 9.24 5.60
CA MET A 176 -7.44 7.81 5.60
C MET A 176 -8.93 7.47 5.71
N VAL A 177 -9.75 8.30 6.34
CA VAL A 177 -11.21 8.11 6.42
C VAL A 177 -11.88 8.59 5.15
N THR A 178 -11.50 9.78 4.67
CA THR A 178 -12.20 10.44 3.56
C THR A 178 -11.85 9.87 2.20
N HIS A 179 -10.64 9.36 2.00
CA HIS A 179 -10.22 8.75 0.73
C HIS A 179 -9.63 7.35 0.91
N LYS A 180 -10.13 6.58 1.88
CA LYS A 180 -9.75 5.17 2.07
C LYS A 180 -9.73 4.38 0.76
N ILE A 181 -10.74 4.56 -0.07
CA ILE A 181 -10.87 3.82 -1.32
C ILE A 181 -9.70 4.10 -2.28
N LEU A 182 -9.13 5.31 -2.28
CA LEU A 182 -7.94 5.63 -3.08
C LEU A 182 -6.72 4.84 -2.61
N VAL A 183 -6.58 4.65 -1.29
CA VAL A 183 -5.54 3.79 -0.72
C VAL A 183 -5.74 2.33 -1.15
N VAL A 184 -7.00 1.87 -1.21
CA VAL A 184 -7.33 0.52 -1.71
C VAL A 184 -6.97 0.37 -3.19
N TYR A 185 -7.35 1.32 -4.05
CA TYR A 185 -6.93 1.34 -5.47
C TYR A 185 -5.41 1.35 -5.62
N ARG A 186 -4.72 2.17 -4.82
CA ARG A 186 -3.27 2.26 -4.89
C ARG A 186 -2.58 0.98 -4.41
N THR A 187 -3.13 0.31 -3.41
CA THR A 187 -2.65 -1.01 -2.98
C THR A 187 -2.84 -2.02 -4.10
N LEU A 188 -4.02 -2.08 -4.75
CA LEU A 188 -4.24 -2.96 -5.89
C LEU A 188 -3.24 -2.67 -7.03
N ASP A 189 -3.05 -1.40 -7.39
CA ASP A 189 -2.13 -0.95 -8.44
C ASP A 189 -0.70 -1.47 -8.20
N ILE A 190 -0.18 -1.29 -6.98
CA ILE A 190 1.16 -1.76 -6.61
C ILE A 190 1.22 -3.29 -6.61
N LEU A 191 0.26 -3.99 -6.01
CA LEU A 191 0.28 -5.45 -5.97
C LEU A 191 0.15 -6.07 -7.37
N ALA A 192 -0.65 -5.46 -8.24
CA ALA A 192 -0.76 -5.84 -9.63
C ALA A 192 0.58 -5.65 -10.37
N TRP A 193 1.24 -4.49 -10.20
CA TRP A 193 2.57 -4.23 -10.77
C TRP A 193 3.61 -5.25 -10.31
N LEU A 194 3.63 -5.56 -9.01
CA LEU A 194 4.53 -6.55 -8.44
C LEU A 194 4.23 -7.97 -8.97
N SER A 195 2.97 -8.25 -9.31
CA SER A 195 2.51 -9.47 -9.97
C SER A 195 2.70 -9.46 -11.50
N GLY A 196 3.41 -8.47 -12.05
CA GLY A 196 3.74 -8.40 -13.48
C GLY A 196 2.72 -7.65 -14.34
N ALA A 197 1.85 -6.81 -13.77
CA ALA A 197 1.04 -5.85 -14.53
C ALA A 197 1.90 -4.90 -15.39
N PRO A 198 1.50 -4.55 -16.63
CA PRO A 198 2.32 -3.65 -17.41
C PRO A 198 2.25 -2.26 -16.78
N GLU A 199 3.38 -1.57 -16.84
CA GLU A 199 3.44 -0.18 -16.43
C GLU A 199 2.60 0.69 -17.38
N VAL A 200 2.09 1.81 -16.86
CA VAL A 200 1.41 2.81 -17.70
C VAL A 200 2.37 3.28 -18.79
N ALA A 201 1.95 3.14 -20.05
CA ALA A 201 2.70 3.67 -21.18
C ALA A 201 2.96 5.16 -20.97
N ARG A 202 4.18 5.66 -21.28
CA ARG A 202 4.57 7.06 -21.06
C ARG A 202 3.56 8.08 -21.60
N ALA A 203 2.91 7.79 -22.74
CA ALA A 203 1.90 8.65 -23.34
C ALA A 203 0.62 8.83 -22.51
N ARG A 204 0.34 7.90 -21.58
CA ARG A 204 -0.80 7.94 -20.65
C ARG A 204 -0.36 8.24 -19.20
N GLY A 205 0.93 8.47 -18.97
CA GLY A 205 1.46 8.77 -17.65
C GLY A 205 1.26 10.23 -17.26
N THR A 206 1.23 10.50 -15.96
CA THR A 206 1.24 11.84 -15.38
C THR A 206 2.68 12.38 -15.38
N PRO A 207 2.93 13.51 -16.07
CA PRO A 207 4.24 14.14 -16.06
C PRO A 207 4.61 14.64 -14.67
N ARG A 208 5.90 14.59 -14.37
CA ARG A 208 6.47 15.23 -13.19
C ARG A 208 6.24 16.74 -13.27
N SER A 209 5.77 17.33 -12.17
CA SER A 209 5.60 18.77 -12.05
C SER A 209 6.94 19.49 -11.84
N PRO A 210 7.16 20.65 -12.47
CA PRO A 210 8.33 21.49 -12.21
C PRO A 210 8.36 22.07 -10.78
N ASP A 211 7.22 22.09 -10.08
CA ASP A 211 7.10 22.67 -8.75
C ASP A 211 7.51 21.73 -7.62
N ILE A 212 7.82 20.47 -7.92
CA ILE A 212 8.17 19.48 -6.90
C ILE A 212 9.37 19.90 -6.05
N GLY A 213 10.38 20.54 -6.66
CA GLY A 213 11.55 21.04 -5.94
C GLY A 213 11.22 22.12 -4.89
N LYS A 214 10.08 22.81 -5.01
CA LYS A 214 9.59 23.75 -4.01
C LYS A 214 8.87 23.04 -2.85
N LEU A 215 8.19 21.93 -3.14
CA LEU A 215 7.47 21.15 -2.13
C LEU A 215 8.43 20.34 -1.25
N VAL A 216 9.52 19.81 -1.82
CA VAL A 216 10.49 18.96 -1.10
C VAL A 216 10.99 19.62 0.18
N PRO A 217 11.59 20.84 0.17
CA PRO A 217 12.07 21.47 1.38
C PRO A 217 10.97 21.60 2.43
N THR A 218 9.75 22.00 2.04
CA THR A 218 8.66 22.21 3.00
C THR A 218 8.10 20.93 3.62
N THR A 219 8.10 19.84 2.87
CA THR A 219 7.47 18.57 3.29
C THR A 219 8.48 17.63 3.95
N PHE A 220 9.71 17.65 3.47
CA PHE A 220 10.75 16.68 3.77
C PHE A 220 12.02 17.37 4.32
N THR A 221 11.89 18.55 4.97
CA THR A 221 13.01 19.33 5.57
C THR A 221 14.03 18.47 6.30
N LYS A 222 13.57 17.44 7.00
CA LYS A 222 14.39 16.57 7.88
C LYS A 222 14.67 15.20 7.26
N PHE A 223 14.23 14.97 6.03
CA PHE A 223 14.22 13.66 5.39
C PHE A 223 15.22 13.62 4.23
N ASP A 224 16.51 13.71 4.57
CA ASP A 224 17.63 13.88 3.63
C ASP A 224 17.68 12.83 2.52
N ALA A 225 17.12 11.65 2.78
CA ALA A 225 17.01 10.59 1.80
C ALA A 225 16.21 10.96 0.55
N ILE A 226 15.32 11.96 0.64
CA ILE A 226 14.66 12.47 -0.56
C ILE A 226 15.64 13.23 -1.47
N ASN A 227 16.64 13.88 -0.88
CA ASN A 227 17.66 14.63 -1.61
C ASN A 227 18.74 13.71 -2.18
N ASP A 228 19.05 12.63 -1.47
CA ASP A 228 20.01 11.60 -1.88
C ASP A 228 19.61 10.23 -1.35
N TRP A 229 18.78 9.51 -2.12
CA TRP A 229 18.24 8.22 -1.69
C TRP A 229 19.32 7.13 -1.71
N ILE A 230 20.36 7.28 -2.54
CA ILE A 230 21.51 6.36 -2.61
C ILE A 230 22.35 6.44 -1.35
N SER A 231 22.69 7.65 -0.91
CA SER A 231 23.44 7.88 0.32
C SER A 231 22.68 7.33 1.53
N ALA A 232 21.36 7.54 1.58
CA ALA A 232 20.52 6.98 2.63
C ALA A 232 20.52 5.44 2.63
N LEU A 233 20.39 4.81 1.46
CA LEU A 233 20.50 3.35 1.34
C LEU A 233 21.87 2.84 1.73
N ASN A 234 22.95 3.51 1.33
CA ASN A 234 24.30 3.16 1.72
C ASN A 234 24.48 3.21 3.24
N GLY A 235 23.98 4.27 3.89
CA GLY A 235 24.02 4.39 5.35
C GLY A 235 23.29 3.24 6.06
N THR A 236 22.10 2.89 5.59
CA THR A 236 21.33 1.77 6.14
C THR A 236 21.98 0.42 5.86
N ALA A 237 22.50 0.21 4.66
CA ALA A 237 23.18 -1.02 4.29
C ALA A 237 24.45 -1.26 5.13
N GLU A 238 25.26 -0.22 5.39
CA GLU A 238 26.40 -0.33 6.30
C GLU A 238 25.96 -0.56 7.75
N ALA A 239 24.87 0.09 8.20
CA ALA A 239 24.34 -0.08 9.55
C ALA A 239 23.77 -1.50 9.80
N CYS A 240 23.16 -2.10 8.77
CA CYS A 240 22.56 -3.44 8.82
C CYS A 240 23.52 -4.54 8.35
N ARG A 241 24.79 -4.21 8.09
CA ARG A 241 25.79 -5.18 7.64
C ARG A 241 26.00 -6.26 8.73
N PRO A 242 25.90 -7.56 8.38
CA PRO A 242 26.22 -8.62 9.33
C PRO A 242 27.67 -8.48 9.83
N ARG A 243 27.87 -8.36 11.15
CA ARG A 243 29.20 -8.20 11.76
C ARG A 243 30.05 -9.47 11.65
N THR A 244 29.41 -10.64 11.54
CA THR A 244 30.08 -11.94 11.40
C THR A 244 29.29 -12.83 10.43
N THR A 245 30.00 -13.52 9.53
CA THR A 245 29.42 -14.51 8.59
C THR A 245 28.79 -15.71 9.30
N ALA A 246 29.15 -15.95 10.56
CA ALA A 246 28.69 -17.07 11.37
C ALA A 246 27.25 -16.93 11.92
N SER A 247 26.65 -15.74 11.89
CA SER A 247 25.30 -15.50 12.41
C SER A 247 24.22 -15.45 11.32
N ARG A 248 24.46 -15.98 10.12
CA ARG A 248 23.44 -15.98 9.07
C ARG A 248 22.27 -16.89 9.54
N PRO A 249 21.04 -16.36 9.66
CA PRO A 249 19.89 -17.17 10.00
C PRO A 249 19.72 -18.25 8.92
N ARG A 250 19.61 -19.52 9.34
CA ARG A 250 19.51 -20.66 8.41
C ARG A 250 18.23 -20.70 7.57
N ASN A 251 17.28 -19.78 7.82
CA ASN A 251 15.90 -19.92 7.38
C ASN A 251 15.47 -18.96 6.25
N LEU A 252 16.33 -18.03 5.81
CA LEU A 252 16.00 -17.22 4.63
C LEU A 252 16.39 -17.97 3.35
N PRO A 253 15.47 -18.13 2.38
CA PRO A 253 15.83 -18.63 1.07
C PRO A 253 16.87 -17.70 0.43
N ALA A 254 17.76 -18.25 -0.38
CA ALA A 254 18.67 -17.43 -1.18
C ALA A 254 17.84 -16.57 -2.13
N ILE A 255 17.93 -15.25 -1.99
CA ILE A 255 17.19 -14.29 -2.82
C ILE A 255 18.11 -13.86 -3.96
N ASP A 256 17.69 -14.09 -5.20
CA ASP A 256 18.26 -13.43 -6.38
C ASP A 256 17.67 -12.01 -6.45
N TRP A 257 18.44 -11.03 -5.99
CA TRP A 257 18.01 -9.63 -5.99
C TRP A 257 17.99 -9.00 -7.40
N ASP A 258 18.62 -9.63 -8.39
CA ASP A 258 18.58 -9.20 -9.78
C ASP A 258 17.33 -9.74 -10.52
N HIS A 259 16.88 -10.95 -10.15
CA HIS A 259 15.69 -11.60 -10.68
C HIS A 259 14.68 -11.91 -9.57
N LEU A 260 13.95 -10.88 -9.15
CA LEU A 260 13.00 -10.98 -8.06
C LEU A 260 11.81 -11.87 -8.43
N ASP A 261 11.72 -13.03 -7.81
CA ASP A 261 10.48 -13.79 -7.69
C ASP A 261 9.66 -13.19 -6.55
N ILE A 262 8.65 -12.37 -6.84
CA ILE A 262 7.84 -11.67 -5.82
C ILE A 262 6.59 -12.49 -5.51
N ILE A 263 6.49 -12.96 -4.26
CA ILE A 263 5.36 -13.72 -3.75
C ILE A 263 4.49 -12.79 -2.90
N ILE A 264 3.25 -12.59 -3.34
CA ILE A 264 2.23 -11.85 -2.57
C ILE A 264 1.70 -12.75 -1.44
N PRO A 265 1.57 -12.26 -0.19
CA PRO A 265 1.06 -13.07 0.92
C PRO A 265 -0.36 -13.57 0.61
N SER A 266 -0.61 -14.83 0.94
CA SER A 266 -1.95 -15.39 1.03
C SER A 266 -2.74 -14.74 2.15
N HIS A 267 -4.06 -14.89 2.12
CA HIS A 267 -4.92 -14.37 3.17
C HIS A 267 -4.54 -14.91 4.57
N ASP A 268 -4.23 -16.20 4.67
CA ASP A 268 -3.86 -16.82 5.95
C ASP A 268 -2.53 -16.25 6.48
N GLU A 269 -1.56 -15.99 5.59
CA GLU A 269 -0.31 -15.29 5.94
C GLU A 269 -0.59 -13.84 6.40
N VAL A 270 -1.48 -13.11 5.70
CA VAL A 270 -1.89 -11.74 6.08
C VAL A 270 -2.51 -11.72 7.48
N SER A 271 -3.48 -12.60 7.76
CA SER A 271 -4.16 -12.67 9.04
C SER A 271 -3.21 -13.07 10.18
N ALA A 272 -2.32 -14.03 9.94
CA ALA A 272 -1.29 -14.43 10.89
C ALA A 272 -0.29 -13.30 11.17
N ALA A 273 0.13 -12.57 10.13
CA ALA A 273 1.05 -11.46 10.27
C ALA A 273 0.42 -10.24 10.94
N LYS A 274 -0.87 -9.92 10.70
CA LYS A 274 -1.63 -8.87 11.40
C LYS A 274 -1.56 -9.09 12.92
N LYS A 275 -1.78 -10.32 13.38
CA LYS A 275 -1.71 -10.67 14.81
C LYS A 275 -0.30 -10.51 15.36
N ARG A 276 0.70 -11.08 14.70
CA ARG A 276 2.09 -11.09 15.17
C ARG A 276 2.75 -9.71 15.13
N LEU A 277 2.52 -8.93 14.07
CA LEU A 277 3.10 -7.60 13.91
C LEU A 277 2.37 -6.54 14.74
N GLY A 278 1.16 -6.83 15.24
CA GLY A 278 0.40 -5.95 16.11
C GLY A 278 0.93 -5.91 17.56
N ASP A 279 1.76 -6.87 17.98
CA ASP A 279 2.33 -6.89 19.32
C ASP A 279 3.28 -5.69 19.53
N SER A 280 2.88 -4.76 20.41
CA SER A 280 3.43 -3.40 20.53
C SER A 280 4.92 -3.32 20.92
N ASP A 281 5.42 -4.34 21.63
CA ASP A 281 6.78 -4.34 22.19
C ASP A 281 7.88 -4.35 21.12
N ASP A 282 7.51 -4.77 19.91
CA ASP A 282 8.42 -4.95 18.78
C ASP A 282 8.75 -3.66 18.01
N PHE A 283 7.96 -2.59 18.19
CA PHE A 283 8.17 -1.32 17.46
C PHE A 283 9.15 -0.35 18.14
N HIS A 284 9.39 -0.52 19.45
CA HIS A 284 10.21 0.38 20.26
C HIS A 284 11.62 -0.15 20.55
N THR A 285 11.87 -1.44 20.35
CA THR A 285 13.09 -2.14 20.78
C THR A 285 14.11 -2.36 19.66
N GLY A 286 13.77 -2.00 18.42
CA GLY A 286 14.66 -2.15 17.27
C GLY A 286 15.84 -1.17 17.28
N SER A 287 17.07 -1.68 17.24
CA SER A 287 18.29 -0.85 17.16
C SER A 287 18.45 -0.09 15.82
N HIS A 288 17.64 -0.42 14.81
CA HIS A 288 17.70 0.21 13.49
C HIS A 288 16.32 0.66 13.02
N THR A 289 16.20 1.95 12.74
CA THR A 289 14.97 2.60 12.32
C THR A 289 14.37 2.05 11.03
N ALA A 290 15.20 1.66 10.07
CA ALA A 290 14.75 1.03 8.83
C ALA A 290 13.95 -0.26 9.08
N ILE A 291 14.35 -1.05 10.09
CA ILE A 291 13.63 -2.28 10.49
C ILE A 291 12.24 -1.92 10.99
N CYS A 292 12.12 -0.92 11.88
CA CYS A 292 10.83 -0.47 12.39
C CYS A 292 9.94 0.09 11.28
N ASN A 293 10.50 0.88 10.35
CA ASN A 293 9.73 1.44 9.23
C ASN A 293 9.18 0.34 8.30
N ILE A 294 9.98 -0.67 7.97
CA ILE A 294 9.56 -1.82 7.17
C ILE A 294 8.50 -2.66 7.90
N LYS A 295 8.69 -2.94 9.20
CA LYS A 295 7.68 -3.64 10.02
C LYS A 295 6.36 -2.86 10.04
N SER A 296 6.41 -1.54 10.25
CA SER A 296 5.23 -0.68 10.27
C SER A 296 4.50 -0.68 8.93
N ALA A 297 5.22 -0.56 7.80
CA ALA A 297 4.61 -0.63 6.48
C ALA A 297 3.99 -2.01 6.18
N ALA A 298 4.68 -3.09 6.53
CA ALA A 298 4.16 -4.45 6.38
C ALA A 298 2.90 -4.68 7.22
N PHE A 299 2.90 -4.22 8.48
CA PHE A 299 1.73 -4.28 9.35
C PHE A 299 0.54 -3.50 8.79
N GLY A 300 0.77 -2.26 8.33
CA GLY A 300 -0.27 -1.44 7.70
C GLY A 300 -0.84 -2.10 6.44
N LEU A 301 0.01 -2.73 5.62
CA LEU A 301 -0.44 -3.48 4.44
C LEU A 301 -1.29 -4.69 4.83
N CYS A 302 -0.84 -5.51 5.80
CA CYS A 302 -1.61 -6.65 6.27
C CYS A 302 -2.95 -6.23 6.87
N PHE A 303 -2.95 -5.17 7.69
CA PHE A 303 -4.17 -4.61 8.24
C PHE A 303 -5.14 -4.21 7.12
N LEU A 304 -4.69 -3.41 6.15
CA LEU A 304 -5.55 -2.97 5.04
C LEU A 304 -6.12 -4.15 4.25
N LEU A 305 -5.29 -5.15 3.92
CA LEU A 305 -5.72 -6.32 3.15
C LEU A 305 -6.73 -7.18 3.92
N GLU A 306 -6.52 -7.37 5.22
CA GLU A 306 -7.48 -8.08 6.08
C GLU A 306 -8.81 -7.32 6.16
N GLU A 307 -8.78 -6.01 6.40
CA GLU A 307 -10.01 -5.21 6.48
C GLU A 307 -10.79 -5.23 5.15
N CYS A 308 -10.08 -5.18 4.01
CA CYS A 308 -10.73 -5.31 2.70
C CYS A 308 -11.30 -6.73 2.46
N HIS A 309 -10.73 -7.75 3.12
CA HIS A 309 -11.21 -9.11 3.05
C HIS A 309 -12.43 -9.33 3.96
N GLU A 310 -12.37 -8.88 5.20
CA GLU A 310 -13.46 -9.01 6.18
C GLU A 310 -14.69 -8.20 5.71
N GLU A 311 -14.46 -6.99 5.19
CA GLU A 311 -15.50 -6.12 4.63
C GLU A 311 -15.74 -6.38 3.13
N ARG A 312 -15.50 -7.60 2.65
CA ARG A 312 -15.78 -8.02 1.26
C ARG A 312 -17.18 -7.59 0.82
N ASP A 313 -18.14 -7.60 1.73
CA ASP A 313 -19.53 -7.24 1.47
C ASP A 313 -19.75 -5.75 1.19
N ASN A 314 -18.87 -4.85 1.64
CA ASN A 314 -18.86 -3.45 1.20
C ASN A 314 -17.58 -2.72 1.61
N LEU A 315 -16.72 -2.37 0.65
CA LEU A 315 -15.53 -1.55 0.91
C LEU A 315 -15.83 -0.16 1.50
N SER A 316 -17.09 0.29 1.44
CA SER A 316 -17.53 1.50 2.13
C SER A 316 -17.47 1.38 3.66
N TYR A 317 -17.40 0.17 4.22
CA TYR A 317 -17.33 -0.07 5.67
C TYR A 317 -15.91 -0.20 6.21
N VAL A 318 -14.91 -0.44 5.35
CA VAL A 318 -13.49 -0.51 5.73
C VAL A 318 -13.12 0.64 6.66
N ASN A 319 -12.65 0.33 7.87
CA ASN A 319 -12.41 1.33 8.90
C ASN A 319 -10.93 1.40 9.31
N PHE A 320 -10.19 2.26 8.64
CA PHE A 320 -8.77 2.48 8.95
C PHE A 320 -8.49 3.12 10.32
N ILE A 321 -9.52 3.58 11.04
CA ILE A 321 -9.39 4.09 12.41
C ILE A 321 -9.16 2.94 13.39
N ASP A 322 -9.71 1.75 13.11
CA ASP A 322 -9.68 0.61 14.03
C ASP A 322 -8.28 0.04 14.23
N LEU A 323 -7.32 0.41 13.36
CA LEU A 323 -5.90 0.16 13.56
C LEU A 323 -5.42 0.63 14.94
N LYS A 324 -6.00 1.71 15.50
CA LYS A 324 -5.68 2.19 16.85
C LYS A 324 -5.85 1.07 17.90
N THR A 325 -6.89 0.25 17.77
CA THR A 325 -7.15 -0.87 18.69
C THR A 325 -6.03 -1.91 18.62
N TYR A 326 -5.55 -2.20 17.41
CA TYR A 326 -4.45 -3.13 17.20
C TYR A 326 -3.09 -2.55 17.57
N CYS A 327 -2.98 -1.22 17.71
CA CYS A 327 -1.81 -0.54 18.27
C CYS A 327 -1.90 -0.36 19.80
N GLY A 328 -2.75 -1.13 20.51
CA GLY A 328 -2.91 -1.02 21.97
C GLY A 328 -3.48 0.32 22.42
N GLY A 329 -4.17 1.04 21.53
CA GLY A 329 -4.65 2.40 21.78
C GLY A 329 -3.64 3.51 21.46
N ASP A 330 -2.39 3.19 21.09
CA ASP A 330 -1.37 4.20 20.77
C ASP A 330 -1.62 4.84 19.41
N ILE A 331 -2.12 6.07 19.45
CA ILE A 331 -2.42 6.90 18.28
C ILE A 331 -1.14 7.23 17.50
N ASN A 332 0.01 7.39 18.17
CA ASN A 332 1.26 7.72 17.49
C ASN A 332 1.78 6.51 16.70
N LEU A 333 1.68 5.32 17.27
CA LEU A 333 2.02 4.09 16.57
C LEU A 333 1.08 3.86 15.37
N CYS A 334 -0.23 4.00 15.55
CA CYS A 334 -1.20 3.94 14.46
C CYS A 334 -0.87 4.94 13.33
N ARG A 335 -0.53 6.18 13.69
CA ARG A 335 -0.10 7.21 12.74
C ARG A 335 1.19 6.79 12.00
N ARG A 336 2.21 6.31 12.72
CA ARG A 336 3.47 5.80 12.14
C ARG A 336 3.20 4.72 11.10
N VAL A 337 2.33 3.77 11.42
CA VAL A 337 1.96 2.66 10.53
C VAL A 337 1.33 3.20 9.24
N TRP A 338 0.39 4.14 9.34
CA TRP A 338 -0.22 4.75 8.16
C TRP A 338 0.73 5.65 7.37
N GLU A 339 1.60 6.40 8.02
CA GLU A 339 2.60 7.25 7.36
C GLU A 339 3.63 6.42 6.59
N THR A 340 4.15 5.35 7.19
CA THR A 340 5.11 4.45 6.54
C THR A 340 4.48 3.72 5.36
N LEU A 341 3.26 3.19 5.50
CA LEU A 341 2.55 2.60 4.37
C LEU A 341 2.25 3.64 3.28
N SER A 342 1.81 4.85 3.65
CA SER A 342 1.51 5.92 2.70
C SER A 342 2.77 6.37 1.94
N LEU A 343 3.91 6.47 2.64
CA LEU A 343 5.19 6.81 2.01
C LEU A 343 5.58 5.75 0.98
N ALA A 344 5.40 4.46 1.30
CA ALA A 344 5.67 3.36 0.38
C ALA A 344 4.72 3.35 -0.83
N LEU A 345 3.42 3.51 -0.62
CA LEU A 345 2.40 3.46 -1.66
C LEU A 345 2.47 4.67 -2.60
N PHE A 346 2.54 5.88 -2.04
CA PHE A 346 2.34 7.11 -2.80
C PHE A 346 3.67 7.77 -3.22
N VAL A 347 4.75 7.59 -2.47
CA VAL A 347 6.04 8.22 -2.82
C VAL A 347 6.99 7.18 -3.37
N SER A 348 7.57 6.37 -2.49
CA SER A 348 8.54 5.33 -2.81
C SER A 348 8.86 4.51 -1.55
N PRO A 349 8.85 3.16 -1.61
CA PRO A 349 9.21 2.34 -0.46
C PRO A 349 10.71 2.41 -0.13
N VAL A 350 11.58 2.84 -1.06
CA VAL A 350 13.02 3.04 -0.79
C VAL A 350 13.25 3.98 0.39
N LEU A 351 12.35 4.94 0.56
CA LEU A 351 12.39 5.89 1.67
C LEU A 351 12.16 5.23 3.04
N LEU A 352 11.62 4.02 3.11
CA LEU A 352 11.51 3.28 4.38
C LEU A 352 12.87 2.78 4.89
N LEU A 353 13.81 2.56 3.98
CA LEU A 353 15.17 2.13 4.30
C LEU A 353 16.05 3.29 4.74
N CYS A 354 15.50 4.43 5.12
CA CYS A 354 16.28 5.56 5.63
C CYS A 354 16.51 5.41 7.13
N GLY A 355 17.73 5.65 7.60
CA GLY A 355 18.10 5.55 9.02
C GLY A 355 17.47 6.59 9.95
N LYS A 356 16.49 7.38 9.47
CA LYS A 356 15.77 8.38 10.28
C LYS A 356 14.39 7.89 10.66
N ASP A 357 13.98 8.23 11.87
CA ASP A 357 12.67 7.83 12.40
C ASP A 357 11.62 8.73 11.79
N ILE A 358 10.91 8.20 10.80
CA ILE A 358 9.74 8.82 10.17
C ILE A 358 8.76 9.39 11.24
N PRO A 359 8.50 8.70 12.38
CA PRO A 359 7.58 9.18 13.40
C PRO A 359 8.20 10.04 14.52
N ASN A 360 9.46 10.46 14.47
CA ASN A 360 9.99 11.27 15.57
C ASN A 360 9.20 12.60 15.64
N ARG A 361 8.48 12.82 16.76
CA ARG A 361 7.38 13.80 17.02
C ARG A 361 7.56 15.24 16.50
N GLN A 362 8.75 15.62 16.04
CA GLN A 362 9.08 16.95 15.55
C GLN A 362 9.11 17.05 14.01
N ALA A 363 8.82 15.96 13.29
CA ALA A 363 8.93 15.88 11.83
C ALA A 363 7.76 15.10 11.18
N GLU A 364 6.57 15.17 11.78
CA GLU A 364 5.37 14.55 11.19
C GLU A 364 5.22 15.00 9.74
N ILE A 365 5.20 14.04 8.81
CA ILE A 365 4.92 14.32 7.40
C ILE A 365 3.42 14.09 7.23
N PRO A 366 2.60 15.16 7.18
CA PRO A 366 1.17 14.98 7.09
C PRO A 366 0.84 14.20 5.82
N ILE A 367 -0.04 13.19 5.90
CA ILE A 367 -0.44 12.35 4.74
C ILE A 367 -0.83 13.22 3.53
N LYS A 368 -1.44 14.39 3.76
CA LYS A 368 -1.78 15.36 2.70
C LYS A 368 -0.58 15.79 1.86
N ARG A 369 0.58 15.97 2.49
CA ARG A 369 1.81 16.37 1.83
C ARG A 369 2.41 15.20 1.05
N LEU A 370 2.26 13.97 1.52
CA LEU A 370 2.65 12.77 0.78
C LEU A 370 1.84 12.61 -0.51
N TRP A 371 0.53 12.85 -0.46
CA TRP A 371 -0.33 12.77 -1.65
C TRP A 371 -0.07 13.90 -2.64
N GLU A 372 0.10 15.12 -2.15
CA GLU A 372 0.49 16.24 -3.00
C GLU A 372 1.86 15.96 -3.63
N PHE A 373 2.80 15.39 -2.87
CA PHE A 373 4.08 14.97 -3.40
C PHE A 373 3.95 13.89 -4.47
N TRP A 374 3.15 12.85 -4.25
CA TRP A 374 2.84 11.82 -5.25
C TRP A 374 2.29 12.42 -6.54
N ARG A 375 1.30 13.31 -6.43
CA ARG A 375 0.70 14.01 -7.57
C ARG A 375 1.74 14.79 -8.37
N LEU A 376 2.61 15.55 -7.68
CA LEU A 376 3.67 16.35 -8.31
C LEU A 376 4.83 15.50 -8.84
N LEU A 377 5.11 14.34 -8.24
CA LEU A 377 6.19 13.45 -8.66
C LEU A 377 5.91 12.85 -10.03
N GLY A 378 4.64 12.56 -10.31
CA GLY A 378 4.24 11.87 -11.53
C GLY A 378 4.73 10.42 -11.53
N ASN A 379 4.50 9.74 -12.65
CA ASN A 379 4.98 8.37 -12.90
C ASN A 379 5.82 8.27 -14.18
N THR A 380 5.84 9.30 -15.03
CA THR A 380 6.70 9.34 -16.22
C THR A 380 8.15 9.68 -15.85
N GLY A 381 9.12 9.05 -16.50
CA GLY A 381 10.53 9.37 -16.31
C GLY A 381 11.10 8.88 -14.97
N ARG A 382 10.44 7.90 -14.33
CA ARG A 382 11.00 7.17 -13.18
C ARG A 382 12.14 6.27 -13.71
N PRO A 383 13.38 6.41 -13.21
CA PRO A 383 14.51 5.66 -13.75
C PRO A 383 14.40 4.15 -13.46
N ALA A 384 14.93 3.33 -14.36
CA ALA A 384 14.87 1.87 -14.24
C ALA A 384 15.56 1.36 -12.96
N GLU A 385 16.66 2.00 -12.55
CA GLU A 385 17.41 1.72 -11.32
C GLU A 385 16.57 1.97 -10.07
N LEU A 386 15.82 3.06 -10.05
CA LEU A 386 14.90 3.38 -8.97
C LEU A 386 13.75 2.38 -8.95
N ILE A 387 13.13 2.09 -10.10
CA ILE A 387 12.05 1.09 -10.24
C ILE A 387 12.51 -0.28 -9.75
N LYS A 388 13.72 -0.72 -10.13
CA LYS A 388 14.31 -1.99 -9.69
C LYS A 388 14.46 -2.02 -8.16
N THR A 389 15.05 -0.97 -7.59
CA THR A 389 15.17 -0.85 -6.13
C THR A 389 13.79 -0.80 -5.47
N GLU A 390 12.84 -0.17 -6.15
CA GLU A 390 11.38 -0.17 -5.95
C GLU A 390 10.85 -1.53 -5.54
N ARG A 391 11.03 -2.45 -6.47
CA ARG A 391 10.58 -3.84 -6.38
C ARG A 391 11.34 -4.61 -5.30
N GLN A 392 12.64 -4.34 -5.12
CA GLN A 392 13.46 -4.98 -4.08
C GLN A 392 12.94 -4.63 -2.68
N VAL A 393 12.60 -3.36 -2.42
CA VAL A 393 12.07 -2.97 -1.10
C VAL A 393 10.64 -3.47 -0.89
N TRP A 394 9.79 -3.46 -1.93
CA TRP A 394 8.48 -4.10 -1.84
C TRP A 394 8.58 -5.60 -1.54
N ARG A 395 9.55 -6.31 -2.13
CA ARG A 395 9.82 -7.71 -1.77
C ARG A 395 10.12 -7.87 -0.28
N ILE A 396 10.94 -7.00 0.31
CA ILE A 396 11.21 -7.03 1.76
C ILE A 396 9.91 -6.84 2.56
N ILE A 397 9.08 -5.84 2.20
CA ILE A 397 7.80 -5.57 2.89
C ILE A 397 6.89 -6.79 2.82
N LEU A 398 6.77 -7.42 1.64
CA LEU A 398 5.95 -8.60 1.42
C LEU A 398 6.48 -9.83 2.15
N ASP A 399 7.80 -10.04 2.19
CA ASP A 399 8.39 -11.13 2.97
C ASP A 399 8.11 -10.94 4.48
N VAL A 400 8.24 -9.72 5.00
CA VAL A 400 7.88 -9.44 6.40
C VAL A 400 6.39 -9.69 6.65
N ALA A 401 5.52 -9.28 5.72
CA ALA A 401 4.09 -9.56 5.73
C ALA A 401 3.76 -11.07 5.64
N ARG A 402 4.65 -11.89 5.08
CA ARG A 402 4.48 -13.35 4.98
C ARG A 402 4.94 -14.11 6.22
N GLY A 403 5.76 -13.51 7.07
CA GLY A 403 6.36 -14.28 8.16
C GLY A 403 7.83 -14.02 8.42
N PHE A 404 8.55 -13.43 7.47
CA PHE A 404 9.99 -13.36 7.57
C PHE A 404 10.45 -12.25 8.53
N SER A 405 11.64 -12.44 9.08
CA SER A 405 12.30 -11.49 9.98
C SER A 405 12.76 -10.26 9.19
N ALA A 406 12.25 -9.07 9.56
CA ALA A 406 12.66 -7.81 8.94
C ALA A 406 14.18 -7.54 9.04
N PRO A 407 14.85 -7.74 10.20
CA PRO A 407 16.31 -7.65 10.30
C PRO A 407 17.03 -8.51 9.26
N ASP A 408 16.59 -9.77 9.08
CA ASP A 408 17.25 -10.72 8.21
C ASP A 408 17.05 -10.37 6.73
N CYS A 409 15.83 -9.95 6.36
CA CYS A 409 15.51 -9.51 4.99
C CYS A 409 16.34 -8.28 4.61
N ILE A 410 16.43 -7.29 5.51
CA ILE A 410 17.21 -6.07 5.29
C ILE A 410 18.72 -6.39 5.26
N ALA A 411 19.22 -7.27 6.12
CA ALA A 411 20.62 -7.69 6.10
C ALA A 411 21.00 -8.39 4.79
N SER A 412 20.12 -9.26 4.27
CA SER A 412 20.29 -9.91 2.96
C SER A 412 20.35 -8.88 1.82
N PHE A 413 19.42 -7.91 1.83
CA PHE A 413 19.43 -6.82 0.86
C PHE A 413 20.68 -5.94 0.98
N ALA A 414 21.08 -5.59 2.20
CA ALA A 414 22.26 -4.79 2.47
C ALA A 414 23.52 -5.48 1.92
N GLU A 415 23.68 -6.79 2.14
CA GLU A 415 24.81 -7.54 1.61
C GLU A 415 24.87 -7.46 0.07
N TYR A 416 23.73 -7.65 -0.61
CA TYR A 416 23.63 -7.47 -2.07
C TYR A 416 23.98 -6.04 -2.49
N TRP A 417 23.39 -5.04 -1.83
CA TRP A 417 23.56 -3.62 -2.16
C TRP A 417 25.03 -3.17 -2.04
N LEU A 418 25.70 -3.58 -0.95
CA LEU A 418 27.10 -3.24 -0.68
C LEU A 418 28.07 -3.88 -1.67
N LYS A 419 27.78 -5.10 -2.15
CA LYS A 419 28.57 -5.84 -3.13
C LYS A 419 28.28 -5.46 -4.58
N GLY A 420 27.08 -4.93 -4.84
CA GLY A 420 26.55 -4.77 -6.18
C GLY A 420 26.42 -3.32 -6.63
N PRO A 421 25.19 -2.84 -6.86
CA PRO A 421 24.90 -1.75 -7.79
C PRO A 421 25.31 -0.35 -7.32
N ARG A 422 25.59 -0.14 -6.02
CA ARG A 422 25.76 1.20 -5.46
C ARG A 422 26.86 2.06 -6.09
N ASN A 423 27.89 1.42 -6.68
CA ASN A 423 29.01 2.10 -7.33
C ASN A 423 28.79 2.31 -8.83
N GLN A 424 27.68 1.82 -9.39
CA GLN A 424 27.36 2.01 -10.79
C GLN A 424 27.00 3.49 -11.03
N ARG A 425 27.58 4.05 -12.09
CA ARG A 425 27.40 5.45 -12.44
C ARG A 425 25.91 5.84 -12.61
N SER A 426 25.11 4.94 -13.17
CA SER A 426 23.67 5.17 -13.35
C SER A 426 22.96 5.44 -12.02
N TYR A 427 23.28 4.70 -10.96
CA TYR A 427 22.69 4.93 -9.63
C TYR A 427 23.11 6.29 -9.04
N ILE A 428 24.38 6.65 -9.17
CA ILE A 428 24.92 7.90 -8.60
C ILE A 428 24.28 9.13 -9.26
N GLU A 429 24.12 9.13 -10.57
CA GLU A 429 23.53 10.26 -11.31
C GLU A 429 22.05 10.47 -10.98
N LEU A 430 21.37 9.43 -10.49
CA LEU A 430 19.94 9.41 -10.19
C LEU A 430 19.63 9.62 -8.70
N SER A 431 20.64 9.83 -7.85
CA SER A 431 20.48 9.89 -6.39
C SER A 431 19.55 10.99 -5.91
N SER A 432 19.44 12.09 -6.68
CA SER A 432 18.60 13.24 -6.36
C SER A 432 17.31 13.29 -7.18
N TRP A 433 16.88 12.18 -7.79
CA TRP A 433 15.74 12.15 -8.70
C TRP A 433 14.45 12.64 -8.04
N PHE A 434 14.17 12.35 -6.76
CA PHE A 434 12.94 12.85 -6.10
C PHE A 434 12.86 14.38 -6.05
N VAL A 435 13.99 15.09 -6.11
CA VAL A 435 14.03 16.57 -6.07
C VAL A 435 14.22 17.17 -7.46
N ASN A 436 15.27 16.73 -8.16
CA ASN A 436 15.73 17.37 -9.40
C ASN A 436 15.11 16.74 -10.66
N GLY A 437 14.54 15.54 -10.57
CA GLY A 437 14.10 14.77 -11.73
C GLY A 437 15.26 14.30 -12.61
N GLU A 438 14.95 13.83 -13.81
CA GLU A 438 15.97 13.67 -14.86
C GLU A 438 16.51 15.06 -15.18
N ARG A 439 17.79 15.31 -14.87
CA ARG A 439 18.51 16.38 -15.54
C ARG A 439 18.53 15.96 -17.00
N MET A 440 17.67 16.55 -17.83
CA MET A 440 17.86 16.51 -19.27
C MET A 440 19.25 17.11 -19.51
N THR A 441 20.26 16.27 -19.56
CA THR A 441 21.51 16.58 -20.20
C THR A 441 21.09 16.81 -21.64
N ALA A 442 20.81 18.07 -21.95
CA ALA A 442 20.72 18.54 -23.32
C ALA A 442 22.04 18.11 -23.94
N THR A 443 22.05 16.93 -24.54
CA THR A 443 23.14 16.47 -25.36
C THR A 443 22.99 17.35 -26.58
N THR A 444 23.61 18.52 -26.48
CA THR A 444 23.76 19.49 -27.55
C THR A 444 24.61 18.79 -28.59
N ASN A 445 23.97 17.94 -29.40
CA ASN A 445 24.49 17.57 -30.69
C ASN A 445 24.44 18.86 -31.50
N SER A 446 25.51 19.65 -31.39
CA SER A 446 25.91 20.67 -32.34
C SER A 446 26.12 19.99 -33.69
N SER A 447 25.01 19.66 -34.36
CA SER A 447 25.00 19.40 -35.78
C SER A 447 25.08 20.75 -36.47
N THR A 448 26.24 20.93 -37.06
CA THR A 448 26.65 21.97 -37.97
C THR A 448 25.52 22.42 -38.89
N GLN A 449 25.43 23.75 -39.01
CA GLN A 449 24.68 24.51 -40.01
C GLN A 449 24.49 23.77 -41.35
N ASN A 450 23.25 23.76 -41.85
CA ASN A 450 23.03 24.25 -43.20
C ASN A 450 21.62 24.82 -43.39
N SER A 451 21.63 26.07 -43.78
CA SER A 451 20.56 26.97 -44.16
C SER A 451 19.78 26.44 -45.36
N PHE A 452 18.45 26.53 -45.39
CA PHE A 452 17.73 26.87 -46.64
C PHE A 452 16.31 27.42 -46.39
N SER A 453 16.09 28.55 -47.05
CA SER A 453 14.93 29.42 -47.31
C SER A 453 13.49 29.10 -46.89
N GLN A 454 12.93 30.15 -46.25
CA GLN A 454 11.58 30.74 -46.39
C GLN A 454 10.62 30.22 -47.47
N ARG A 455 9.34 30.06 -47.08
CA ARG A 455 8.20 30.84 -47.65
C ARG A 455 6.94 30.78 -46.76
N PRO A 456 6.12 31.86 -46.71
CA PRO A 456 4.95 31.95 -45.83
C PRO A 456 3.65 31.59 -46.57
N VAL A 457 2.67 31.03 -45.84
CA VAL A 457 1.26 30.97 -46.28
C VAL A 457 0.35 31.43 -45.13
N ARG A 458 -0.60 32.28 -45.51
CA ARG A 458 -1.62 32.99 -44.72
C ARG A 458 -2.68 32.08 -44.08
N GLN A 459 -3.16 32.52 -42.89
CA GLN A 459 -4.55 32.70 -42.39
C GLN A 459 -5.62 31.62 -42.75
N ASP A 460 -6.47 31.11 -41.84
CA ASP A 460 -7.39 31.87 -40.97
C ASP A 460 -8.07 31.03 -39.84
N ALA A 461 -8.75 31.78 -38.95
CA ALA A 461 -9.81 31.43 -37.98
C ALA A 461 -9.36 30.90 -36.59
N SER A 462 -9.29 31.72 -35.53
CA SER A 462 -10.35 32.46 -34.79
C SER A 462 -11.25 31.58 -33.93
N THR A 463 -10.97 31.52 -32.63
CA THR A 463 -11.96 31.70 -31.56
C THR A 463 -11.28 32.25 -30.31
N ASP A 464 -11.61 33.51 -30.00
CA ASP A 464 -11.28 34.23 -28.78
C ASP A 464 -11.89 33.56 -27.53
N ILE A 465 -11.06 33.31 -26.52
CA ILE A 465 -11.50 33.20 -25.13
C ILE A 465 -10.65 34.18 -24.31
N LYS A 466 -11.27 35.30 -23.95
CA LYS A 466 -10.73 36.31 -23.03
C LYS A 466 -10.61 35.69 -21.63
N VAL A 467 -9.38 35.58 -21.14
CA VAL A 467 -9.09 35.29 -19.73
C VAL A 467 -8.77 36.63 -19.05
N ASP A 468 -9.68 37.06 -18.17
CA ASP A 468 -9.50 38.27 -17.38
C ASP A 468 -8.37 38.11 -16.36
N LYS A 469 -7.55 39.15 -16.32
CA LYS A 469 -6.30 39.30 -15.59
C LYS A 469 -6.59 39.83 -14.19
N TYR A 470 -6.46 38.99 -13.16
CA TYR A 470 -6.39 39.44 -11.76
C TYR A 470 -4.93 39.60 -11.34
N GLU A 471 -4.40 40.81 -11.48
CA GLU A 471 -3.19 41.27 -10.79
C GLU A 471 -3.59 41.65 -9.34
N ARG A 472 -2.97 41.01 -8.33
CA ARG A 472 -2.95 41.52 -6.97
C ARG A 472 -1.52 41.84 -6.53
N SER A 473 -1.36 43.13 -6.24
CA SER A 473 -0.24 43.87 -5.69
C SER A 473 0.46 43.19 -4.50
N VAL A 474 1.76 42.95 -4.64
CA VAL A 474 2.65 42.68 -3.50
C VAL A 474 3.21 44.02 -3.02
N LYS A 475 2.82 44.41 -1.80
CA LYS A 475 3.39 45.55 -1.10
C LYS A 475 4.80 45.21 -0.61
N GLN A 476 5.70 46.15 -0.90
CA GLN A 476 7.08 46.24 -0.41
C GLN A 476 7.16 46.05 1.10
N ILE A 477 8.08 45.20 1.57
CA ILE A 477 8.60 45.24 2.94
C ILE A 477 10.06 45.66 2.88
N LYS A 478 10.31 46.69 3.69
CA LYS A 478 11.54 47.43 3.93
C LYS A 478 12.75 46.53 4.24
N THR A 479 13.84 46.84 3.56
CA THR A 479 15.22 46.52 3.91
C THR A 479 15.61 47.16 5.25
N GLY A 480 16.07 46.35 6.19
CA GLY A 480 16.78 46.77 7.41
C GLY A 480 18.12 46.06 7.48
N SER A 481 19.17 46.82 7.17
CA SER A 481 20.57 46.43 7.28
C SER A 481 21.00 46.42 8.76
N ALA A 482 21.71 45.38 9.20
CA ALA A 482 22.60 45.44 10.35
C ALA A 482 23.76 44.45 10.17
N SER A 483 24.93 45.03 10.01
CA SER A 483 26.26 44.44 9.95
C SER A 483 26.67 43.76 11.26
N GLY A 484 27.46 42.69 11.15
CA GLY A 484 28.26 42.15 12.24
C GLY A 484 29.30 41.14 11.74
N ALA A 485 30.53 41.62 11.50
CA ALA A 485 31.74 40.81 11.38
C ALA A 485 31.97 40.01 12.69
N THR A 486 32.67 38.88 12.78
CA THR A 486 34.07 38.61 12.43
C THR A 486 34.39 37.13 12.76
N GLN A 487 35.51 36.62 12.24
CA GLN A 487 36.35 35.49 12.69
C GLN A 487 36.29 34.16 11.91
N THR A 488 37.12 34.15 10.87
CA THR A 488 38.15 33.13 10.57
C THR A 488 38.56 32.24 11.73
N MET A 489 38.57 30.91 11.49
CA MET A 489 39.60 30.00 11.99
C MET A 489 39.90 28.93 10.95
N HIS A 490 41.19 28.65 10.85
CA HIS A 490 41.92 28.01 9.78
C HIS A 490 42.58 26.77 10.39
N MET A 491 42.29 25.57 9.89
CA MET A 491 43.05 24.33 10.14
C MET A 491 42.76 23.43 8.92
N GLY A 492 43.68 22.91 8.12
CA GLY A 492 45.02 22.44 8.41
C GLY A 492 45.09 20.99 7.90
N LEU A 493 45.61 20.80 6.68
CA LEU A 493 46.00 19.49 6.12
C LEU A 493 47.06 18.82 7.02
N PRO A 494 47.22 17.50 6.93
CA PRO A 494 48.47 17.05 6.33
C PRO A 494 48.37 15.83 5.40
N ASN A 495 49.13 15.92 4.31
CA ASN A 495 49.66 14.80 3.54
C ASN A 495 50.77 14.08 4.32
N ALA A 496 50.85 12.75 4.21
CA ALA A 496 52.11 12.03 4.39
C ALA A 496 52.15 10.77 3.49
N LEU A 497 52.98 10.87 2.46
CA LEU A 497 53.61 9.78 1.71
C LEU A 497 54.75 9.21 2.56
N ILE A 498 54.84 7.88 2.75
CA ILE A 498 56.12 7.18 3.00
C ILE A 498 56.13 5.83 2.29
N ASN A 499 57.16 5.66 1.45
CA ASN A 499 57.62 4.44 0.78
C ASN A 499 58.27 3.44 1.77
N GLY A 500 58.24 2.15 1.44
CA GLY A 500 59.02 1.11 2.11
C GLY A 500 59.06 -0.21 1.35
N GLN A 501 60.04 -0.34 0.46
CA GLN A 501 60.69 -1.57 -0.05
C GLN A 501 61.13 -2.49 1.13
N SER A 502 61.37 -3.81 1.11
CA SER A 502 61.71 -4.84 0.10
C SER A 502 61.84 -6.24 0.75
N LEU A 503 61.83 -7.31 -0.09
CA LEU A 503 62.60 -8.61 0.02
C LEU A 503 62.20 -9.58 1.18
N SER A 504 61.88 -10.87 1.00
CA SER A 504 62.56 -11.92 0.21
C SER A 504 61.71 -13.21 0.04
N THR A 505 61.88 -13.86 -1.12
CA THR A 505 61.61 -15.26 -1.59
C THR A 505 62.31 -16.38 -0.78
N PRO A 506 62.22 -17.73 -1.07
CA PRO A 506 61.77 -18.50 -2.27
C PRO A 506 60.80 -19.69 -2.01
N GLY A 507 60.03 -20.26 -2.95
CA GLY A 507 60.37 -21.15 -4.11
C GLY A 507 60.51 -22.62 -3.66
N PRO A 508 60.10 -23.71 -4.39
CA PRO A 508 60.05 -23.96 -5.85
C PRO A 508 58.67 -24.48 -6.37
N SER A 509 58.19 -24.38 -7.62
CA SER A 509 58.66 -24.55 -9.01
C SER A 509 58.36 -25.92 -9.65
N THR A 510 57.59 -25.94 -10.75
CA THR A 510 57.74 -26.71 -12.01
C THR A 510 56.50 -26.40 -12.90
N SER A 511 56.61 -25.58 -13.96
CA SER A 511 57.01 -25.89 -15.35
C SER A 511 55.99 -26.79 -16.09
N ALA A 512 55.53 -26.56 -17.32
CA ALA A 512 56.11 -25.82 -18.43
C ALA A 512 55.09 -25.55 -19.57
N ALA A 513 55.42 -24.53 -20.36
CA ALA A 513 55.31 -24.41 -21.82
C ALA A 513 53.93 -24.28 -22.51
N GLY A 514 53.70 -23.08 -23.08
CA GLY A 514 52.85 -22.84 -24.26
C GLY A 514 53.55 -23.30 -25.57
N PRO A 515 53.20 -22.79 -26.79
CA PRO A 515 52.62 -21.46 -27.06
C PRO A 515 51.50 -21.40 -28.15
N SER A 516 51.02 -20.16 -28.33
CA SER A 516 50.11 -19.63 -29.37
C SER A 516 50.75 -19.51 -30.75
N ILE A 517 50.02 -19.82 -31.84
CA ILE A 517 50.18 -19.24 -33.20
C ILE A 517 48.82 -19.13 -33.93
N THR A 518 48.70 -18.04 -34.69
CA THR A 518 47.69 -17.44 -35.59
C THR A 518 47.02 -18.32 -36.68
N PRO A 519 45.96 -17.80 -37.37
CA PRO A 519 45.17 -18.53 -38.37
C PRO A 519 45.68 -18.32 -39.81
N ALA A 520 45.58 -19.36 -40.65
CA ALA A 520 45.71 -19.25 -42.10
C ALA A 520 44.69 -20.17 -42.80
N ALA A 521 44.04 -19.64 -43.83
CA ALA A 521 43.10 -20.32 -44.70
C ALA A 521 43.80 -21.31 -45.64
N SER A 522 43.17 -22.46 -45.95
CA SER A 522 43.03 -22.95 -47.32
C SER A 522 42.13 -24.19 -47.43
N LYS A 523 41.66 -24.39 -48.65
CA LYS A 523 40.69 -25.36 -49.17
C LYS A 523 41.21 -26.81 -49.28
N ASN A 524 40.23 -27.69 -49.45
CA ASN A 524 40.18 -28.91 -50.28
C ASN A 524 40.29 -30.31 -49.62
N ILE A 525 39.15 -31.02 -49.69
CA ILE A 525 38.93 -32.34 -50.32
C ILE A 525 39.96 -33.44 -50.01
N ALA A 526 39.55 -34.45 -49.23
CA ALA A 526 39.57 -35.84 -49.68
C ALA A 526 38.82 -36.75 -48.69
N SER A 527 38.00 -37.59 -49.30
CA SER A 527 37.31 -38.78 -48.80
C SER A 527 38.20 -39.75 -48.03
N SER A 528 37.72 -40.20 -46.86
CA SER A 528 38.15 -41.46 -46.25
C SER A 528 36.94 -42.21 -45.68
N SER A 529 36.79 -43.42 -46.20
CA SER A 529 35.70 -44.38 -46.04
C SER A 529 35.51 -44.88 -44.61
N ILE A 530 34.23 -44.96 -44.21
CA ILE A 530 33.51 -46.12 -43.67
C ILE A 530 34.35 -47.10 -42.83
N ASN A 531 34.17 -47.05 -41.52
CA ASN A 531 34.19 -48.22 -40.64
C ASN A 531 32.99 -48.12 -39.68
N SER A 532 31.87 -48.68 -40.11
CA SER A 532 30.58 -48.63 -39.42
C SER A 532 30.02 -50.04 -39.19
N VAL A 533 30.52 -50.78 -38.20
CA VAL A 533 29.74 -51.86 -37.57
C VAL A 533 30.28 -52.06 -36.15
N SER A 534 29.63 -51.46 -35.14
CA SER A 534 29.69 -51.91 -33.72
C SER A 534 28.83 -51.06 -32.75
N SER A 535 28.25 -49.94 -33.16
CA SER A 535 27.53 -49.02 -32.25
C SER A 535 26.00 -49.23 -32.14
N SER A 536 25.40 -50.22 -32.84
CA SER A 536 23.93 -50.40 -32.83
C SER A 536 23.39 -50.99 -31.51
N SER A 537 24.19 -51.76 -30.78
CA SER A 537 23.81 -52.37 -29.49
C SER A 537 23.61 -51.33 -28.39
N ALA A 538 24.52 -50.36 -28.27
CA ALA A 538 24.44 -49.31 -27.25
C ALA A 538 23.28 -48.33 -27.51
N ALA A 539 22.94 -48.08 -28.78
CA ALA A 539 21.79 -47.26 -29.16
C ALA A 539 20.46 -47.96 -28.83
N ALA A 540 20.36 -49.27 -29.06
CA ALA A 540 19.18 -50.06 -28.71
C ALA A 540 18.93 -50.08 -27.18
N GLY A 541 20.00 -50.19 -26.38
CA GLY A 541 19.92 -50.12 -24.91
C GLY A 541 19.35 -48.78 -24.41
N ARG A 542 19.81 -47.65 -24.95
CA ARG A 542 19.28 -46.32 -24.58
C ARG A 542 17.83 -46.14 -24.99
N ILE A 543 17.45 -46.62 -26.18
CA ILE A 543 16.06 -46.56 -26.64
C ILE A 543 15.13 -47.35 -25.71
N ASN A 544 15.56 -48.52 -25.23
CA ASN A 544 14.78 -49.30 -24.28
C ASN A 544 14.67 -48.62 -22.89
N SER A 545 15.75 -48.00 -22.40
CA SER A 545 15.73 -47.20 -21.16
C SER A 545 14.74 -46.03 -21.27
N MET A 546 14.81 -45.25 -22.35
CA MET A 546 13.89 -44.13 -22.55
C MET A 546 12.43 -44.58 -22.66
N LYS A 547 12.16 -45.74 -23.29
CA LYS A 547 10.80 -46.30 -23.34
C LYS A 547 10.29 -46.67 -21.95
N GLN A 548 11.15 -47.21 -21.09
CA GLN A 548 10.82 -47.54 -19.71
C GLN A 548 10.56 -46.28 -18.88
N ASP A 549 11.40 -45.25 -19.02
CA ASP A 549 11.22 -43.96 -18.33
C ASP A 549 9.92 -43.28 -18.76
N LEU A 550 9.60 -43.32 -20.06
CA LEU A 550 8.36 -42.74 -20.61
C LEU A 550 7.12 -43.50 -20.12
N ALA A 551 7.21 -44.83 -19.98
CA ALA A 551 6.14 -45.63 -19.38
C ALA A 551 5.94 -45.29 -17.90
N SER A 552 7.02 -45.16 -17.13
CA SER A 552 6.96 -44.74 -15.72
C SER A 552 6.35 -43.34 -15.58
N LEU A 553 6.76 -42.40 -16.42
CA LEU A 553 6.24 -41.03 -16.39
C LEU A 553 4.75 -40.97 -16.74
N ARG A 554 4.29 -41.80 -17.69
CA ARG A 554 2.84 -41.91 -18.02
C ARG A 554 2.04 -42.44 -16.85
N GLN A 555 2.56 -43.42 -16.13
CA GLN A 555 1.90 -43.94 -14.92
C GLN A 555 1.82 -42.89 -13.82
N ASP A 556 2.87 -42.10 -13.62
CA ASP A 556 2.87 -41.00 -12.64
C ASP A 556 1.89 -39.88 -13.01
N VAL A 557 1.77 -39.55 -14.30
CA VAL A 557 0.78 -38.58 -14.79
C VAL A 557 -0.64 -39.09 -14.52
N GLN A 558 -0.92 -40.35 -14.85
CA GLN A 558 -2.23 -40.95 -14.59
C GLN A 558 -2.59 -40.94 -13.09
N LYS A 559 -1.64 -41.27 -12.22
CA LYS A 559 -1.83 -41.24 -10.76
C LYS A 559 -2.08 -39.83 -10.23
N LYS A 560 -1.44 -38.81 -10.81
CA LYS A 560 -1.68 -37.41 -10.46
C LYS A 560 -3.06 -36.93 -10.94
N ASP A 561 -3.50 -37.36 -12.12
CA ASP A 561 -4.83 -37.04 -12.62
C ASP A 561 -5.94 -37.63 -11.73
N GLU A 562 -5.76 -38.85 -11.23
CA GLU A 562 -6.66 -39.47 -10.24
C GLU A 562 -6.75 -38.65 -8.95
N LEU A 563 -5.60 -38.20 -8.41
CA LEU A 563 -5.56 -37.32 -7.23
C LEU A 563 -6.22 -35.96 -7.47
N ILE A 564 -6.10 -35.39 -8.68
CA ILE A 564 -6.76 -34.14 -9.05
C ILE A 564 -8.29 -34.32 -9.05
N ILE A 565 -8.79 -35.46 -9.55
CA ILE A 565 -10.23 -35.78 -9.53
C ILE A 565 -10.73 -35.91 -8.10
N GLU A 566 -9.98 -36.61 -7.23
CA GLU A 566 -10.33 -36.78 -5.82
C GLU A 566 -10.37 -35.43 -5.07
N LEU A 567 -9.36 -34.57 -5.27
CA LEU A 567 -9.32 -33.22 -4.70
C LEU A 567 -10.48 -32.34 -5.19
N LYS A 568 -10.86 -32.43 -6.47
CA LYS A 568 -12.02 -31.71 -7.01
C LYS A 568 -13.32 -32.16 -6.32
N HIS A 569 -13.48 -33.46 -6.10
CA HIS A 569 -14.65 -34.00 -5.40
C HIS A 569 -14.67 -33.58 -3.93
N ALA A 570 -13.52 -33.62 -3.23
CA ALA A 570 -13.40 -33.15 -1.85
C ALA A 570 -13.72 -31.66 -1.71
N ASN A 571 -13.22 -30.82 -2.62
CA ASN A 571 -13.48 -29.38 -2.62
C ASN A 571 -14.96 -29.06 -2.91
N ALA A 572 -15.60 -29.81 -3.82
CA ALA A 572 -17.04 -29.70 -4.07
C ALA A 572 -17.86 -30.07 -2.82
N SER A 573 -17.49 -31.14 -2.10
CA SER A 573 -18.12 -31.51 -0.83
C SER A 573 -17.94 -30.45 0.26
N LEU A 574 -16.74 -29.87 0.37
CA LEU A 574 -16.44 -28.82 1.35
C LEU A 574 -17.18 -27.51 1.05
N THR A 575 -17.38 -27.20 -0.22
CA THR A 575 -18.19 -26.04 -0.66
C THR A 575 -19.65 -26.22 -0.24
N ARG A 576 -20.25 -27.39 -0.49
CA ARG A 576 -21.62 -27.70 -0.02
C ARG A 576 -21.75 -27.65 1.49
N ALA A 577 -20.75 -28.14 2.24
CA ALA A 577 -20.76 -28.09 3.70
C ALA A 577 -20.76 -26.63 4.22
N ARG A 578 -19.99 -25.74 3.58
CA ARG A 578 -19.98 -24.30 3.92
C ARG A 578 -21.30 -23.61 3.61
N GLU A 579 -21.93 -23.94 2.49
CA GLU A 579 -23.28 -23.44 2.14
C GLU A 579 -24.31 -23.86 3.19
N ILE A 580 -24.27 -25.11 3.66
CA ILE A 580 -25.14 -25.62 4.73
C ILE A 580 -24.89 -24.87 6.04
N GLU A 581 -23.63 -24.64 6.42
CA GLU A 581 -23.29 -23.88 7.64
C GLU A 581 -23.77 -22.42 7.55
N GLY A 582 -23.61 -21.79 6.38
CA GLY A 582 -24.11 -20.44 6.10
C GLY A 582 -25.63 -20.35 6.23
N HIS A 583 -26.35 -21.28 5.60
CA HIS A 583 -27.82 -21.37 5.73
C HIS A 583 -28.26 -21.59 7.18
N GLY A 584 -27.52 -22.37 7.96
CA GLY A 584 -27.81 -22.58 9.38
C GLY A 584 -27.68 -21.30 10.23
N LYS A 585 -26.65 -20.48 10.00
CA LYS A 585 -26.47 -19.20 10.70
C LYS A 585 -27.57 -18.20 10.35
N ILE A 586 -27.93 -18.10 9.07
CA ILE A 586 -29.00 -17.20 8.60
C ILE A 586 -30.36 -17.68 9.15
N LEU A 587 -30.65 -18.97 9.08
CA LEU A 587 -31.88 -19.54 9.64
C LEU A 587 -32.01 -19.22 11.13
N LYS A 588 -30.93 -19.37 11.90
CA LYS A 588 -30.92 -19.03 13.33
C LYS A 588 -31.28 -17.56 13.57
N GLN A 589 -30.66 -16.63 12.83
CA GLN A 589 -30.98 -15.19 12.92
C GLN A 589 -32.42 -14.90 12.52
N CYS A 590 -32.95 -15.53 11.47
CA CYS A 590 -34.35 -15.36 11.08
C CYS A 590 -35.31 -15.88 12.17
N ILE A 591 -35.00 -17.00 12.83
CA ILE A 591 -35.80 -17.54 13.94
C ILE A 591 -35.75 -16.60 15.15
N GLU A 592 -34.59 -16.01 15.46
CA GLU A 592 -34.44 -15.01 16.53
C GLU A 592 -35.29 -13.75 16.24
N LEU A 593 -35.31 -13.27 14.99
CA LEU A 593 -36.16 -12.14 14.58
C LEU A 593 -37.67 -12.44 14.63
N LEU A 594 -38.06 -13.71 14.51
CA LEU A 594 -39.45 -14.16 14.62
C LEU A 594 -39.86 -14.44 16.07
N GLU A 595 -38.98 -14.27 17.05
CA GLU A 595 -39.30 -14.51 18.45
C GLU A 595 -40.39 -13.55 18.95
N GLY A 596 -41.46 -14.10 19.53
CA GLY A 596 -42.64 -13.33 19.93
C GLY A 596 -43.69 -13.10 18.83
N HIS A 597 -43.42 -13.50 17.59
CA HIS A 597 -44.38 -13.44 16.48
C HIS A 597 -45.13 -14.78 16.29
N PRO A 598 -46.46 -14.77 16.07
CA PRO A 598 -47.23 -15.99 15.82
C PRO A 598 -46.77 -16.73 14.55
N GLU A 599 -46.22 -16.00 13.57
CA GLU A 599 -45.69 -16.51 12.30
C GLU A 599 -44.46 -17.41 12.47
N ARG A 600 -43.81 -17.41 13.64
CA ARG A 600 -42.71 -18.34 13.96
C ARG A 600 -43.15 -19.81 13.93
N ARG A 601 -44.43 -20.09 14.19
CA ARG A 601 -44.93 -21.44 14.40
C ARG A 601 -44.86 -22.25 13.08
N GLY A 602 -44.03 -23.29 13.06
CA GLY A 602 -43.86 -24.17 11.90
C GLY A 602 -42.68 -23.83 10.99
N VAL A 603 -41.83 -22.87 11.38
CA VAL A 603 -40.60 -22.55 10.65
C VAL A 603 -39.51 -23.57 10.97
N HIS A 604 -39.09 -24.36 9.97
CA HIS A 604 -38.07 -25.41 10.11
C HIS A 604 -36.87 -25.24 9.17
N ASP A 605 -37.00 -24.40 8.14
CA ASP A 605 -35.96 -24.13 7.16
C ASP A 605 -35.90 -22.64 6.80
N LEU A 606 -34.89 -22.26 6.02
CA LEU A 606 -34.67 -20.87 5.64
C LEU A 606 -35.82 -20.30 4.78
N SER A 607 -36.41 -21.12 3.91
CA SER A 607 -37.52 -20.70 3.06
C SER A 607 -38.76 -20.37 3.92
N GLY A 608 -39.10 -21.23 4.88
CA GLY A 608 -40.17 -20.99 5.83
C GLY A 608 -39.90 -19.77 6.71
N ALA A 609 -38.66 -19.56 7.14
CA ALA A 609 -38.28 -18.41 7.95
C ALA A 609 -38.42 -17.09 7.17
N MET A 610 -38.01 -17.08 5.91
CA MET A 610 -38.15 -15.91 5.03
C MET A 610 -39.62 -15.61 4.71
N SER A 611 -40.44 -16.64 4.46
CA SER A 611 -41.88 -16.47 4.26
C SER A 611 -42.56 -15.90 5.50
N ALA A 612 -42.26 -16.44 6.69
CA ALA A 612 -42.79 -15.94 7.95
C ALA A 612 -42.39 -14.49 8.23
N LEU A 613 -41.14 -14.10 7.91
CA LEU A 613 -40.70 -12.72 8.03
C LEU A 613 -41.45 -11.78 7.06
N GLN A 614 -41.73 -12.22 5.84
CA GLN A 614 -42.55 -11.47 4.89
C GLN A 614 -43.98 -11.27 5.42
N ASP A 615 -44.57 -12.30 6.01
CA ASP A 615 -45.91 -12.22 6.63
C ASP A 615 -45.93 -11.24 7.81
N VAL A 616 -44.89 -11.25 8.65
CA VAL A 616 -44.71 -10.27 9.74
C VAL A 616 -44.64 -8.84 9.19
N ILE A 617 -43.84 -8.61 8.13
CA ILE A 617 -43.73 -7.29 7.49
C ILE A 617 -45.08 -6.84 6.95
N ALA A 618 -45.80 -7.73 6.26
CA ALA A 618 -47.13 -7.41 5.72
C ALA A 618 -48.13 -7.07 6.84
N ARG A 619 -48.14 -7.84 7.93
CA ARG A 619 -49.02 -7.57 9.08
C ARG A 619 -48.69 -6.24 9.75
N LEU A 620 -47.41 -5.94 9.99
CA LEU A 620 -46.98 -4.68 10.58
C LEU A 620 -47.31 -3.49 9.68
N SER A 621 -47.15 -3.63 8.36
CA SER A 621 -47.53 -2.62 7.37
C SER A 621 -49.03 -2.33 7.42
N ASN A 622 -49.87 -3.37 7.44
CA ASN A 622 -51.32 -3.23 7.53
C ASN A 622 -51.74 -2.55 8.85
N ALA A 623 -51.13 -2.94 9.97
CA ALA A 623 -51.38 -2.33 11.27
C ALA A 623 -50.99 -0.83 11.30
N ALA A 624 -49.86 -0.47 10.68
CA ALA A 624 -49.42 0.91 10.55
C ALA A 624 -50.42 1.74 9.73
N THR A 625 -50.86 1.25 8.56
CA THR A 625 -51.87 1.96 7.74
C THR A 625 -53.21 2.12 8.45
N SER A 626 -53.62 1.13 9.25
CA SER A 626 -54.85 1.23 10.06
C SER A 626 -54.72 2.29 11.14
N LYS A 627 -53.56 2.39 11.79
CA LYS A 627 -53.29 3.41 12.81
C LYS A 627 -53.18 4.81 12.22
N GLU A 628 -52.61 4.94 11.03
CA GLU A 628 -52.56 6.22 10.32
C GLU A 628 -53.97 6.73 9.98
N LYS A 629 -54.86 5.84 9.53
CA LYS A 629 -56.27 6.18 9.28
C LYS A 629 -57.01 6.58 10.56
N GLU A 630 -56.78 5.88 11.67
CA GLU A 630 -57.35 6.22 12.97
C GLU A 630 -56.88 7.61 13.44
N LEU A 631 -55.60 7.92 13.25
CA LEU A 631 -55.01 9.20 13.60
C LEU A 631 -55.56 10.34 12.73
N GLU A 632 -55.80 10.10 11.44
CA GLU A 632 -56.43 11.07 10.56
C GLU A 632 -57.89 11.35 10.95
N ASN A 633 -58.66 10.30 11.30
CA ASN A 633 -60.02 10.47 11.83
C ASN A 633 -60.02 11.32 13.12
N LEU A 634 -59.07 11.08 14.04
CA LEU A 634 -58.93 11.87 15.27
C LEU A 634 -58.54 13.32 14.98
N ARG A 635 -57.76 13.58 13.93
CA ARG A 635 -57.45 14.95 13.48
C ARG A 635 -58.66 15.65 12.90
N GLU A 636 -59.50 14.95 12.13
CA GLU A 636 -60.77 15.47 11.64
C GLU A 636 -61.75 15.75 12.78
N GLU A 637 -61.88 14.85 13.75
CA GLU A 637 -62.73 15.06 14.93
C GLU A 637 -62.26 16.28 15.75
N ASN A 638 -60.96 16.41 16.01
CA ASN A 638 -60.41 17.59 16.69
C ASN A 638 -60.65 18.89 15.90
N ARG A 639 -60.58 18.84 14.57
CA ARG A 639 -60.87 20.00 13.71
C ARG A 639 -62.32 20.45 13.89
N HIS A 640 -63.27 19.51 13.87
CA HIS A 640 -64.69 19.80 14.12
C HIS A 640 -64.96 20.32 15.53
N ILE A 641 -64.26 19.79 16.55
CA ILE A 641 -64.36 20.31 17.92
C ILE A 641 -63.86 21.76 17.99
N ASN A 642 -62.72 22.08 17.38
CA ASN A 642 -62.19 23.45 17.37
C ASN A 642 -63.14 24.41 16.65
N GLU A 643 -63.68 24.00 15.50
CA GLU A 643 -64.71 24.76 14.76
C GLU A 643 -65.96 25.01 15.62
N ALA A 644 -66.44 24.01 16.37
CA ALA A 644 -67.61 24.14 17.24
C ALA A 644 -67.35 25.03 18.46
N LEU A 645 -66.12 25.08 18.95
CA LEU A 645 -65.70 25.93 20.08
C LEU A 645 -65.36 27.37 19.65
N GLY A 646 -65.29 27.66 18.34
CA GLY A 646 -64.88 28.97 17.83
C GLY A 646 -63.42 29.33 18.12
N LEU A 647 -62.57 28.30 18.27
CA LEU A 647 -61.11 28.39 18.38
C LEU A 647 -60.47 28.22 17.00
#